data_AF-A0A840MV00-F1
#
_entry.id   AF-A0A840MV00-F1
#
_cell.length_a   1.000
_cell.length_b   1.000
_cell.length_c   1.000
_cell.angle_alpha   90.00
_cell.angle_beta   90.00
_cell.angle_gamma   90.00
#
_symmetry.space_group_name_H-M   'P 1'
#
loop_
_entity.id
_entity.type
_entity.pdbx_description
1 polymer ?
#
loop_
_entity_poly.entity_id
_entity_poly.type
_entity_poly.pdbx_seq_one_letter_code
_entity_poly.pdbx_strand_id
1 'polypeptide(L)'
;QLDASQSLSLLAGHDLDILGSDLNAGQSLSLGALNDLKIGSLSLSDSQHRSGSLPNGSWQLDLANTWQRGSQLQSGGSLNLQAHRDLTLQGTQLQAQGQASLLAGRDLSLGSVMESHDSRQQSQVAKKRLFGGFRNDDLSERHTTEQLGSLLSAGNLSLQAGRDLTLQAAALSSRQDLAILAGRHLALTSATETEQAIEQHQSSRSGFQLDFSIKNHGISYNRQQASSDQQQSGQTQRVTTLTAGANLALSAGDQATLVGAQLKAGQDLALIAKQIELIETHDLQQRHDQRESKSTGLGINQGALNSAMVSQLRETHKLGAPSRKDASLKHKGDLARRDLDRMESGHAAGLEALSKNGYMRQHTQSISDSAQDNTRGSQLLAGGELTIQATGGDLNLRGARISSEQGSVTLAAAGNLNLDTALSRQQKRNDTGEVNTGGLQHRRQETEQTGQQQQHQLTRLTGQRIQLAAKQDLNLRGVEAVAEGALTAVAGGRLTVSAVNDRQQETANQSDITKGNFRSGRTSTTIGRQAQHNDQQAQSDTSQASALASLTDRLTLQAGQAVDITGSDLIGKTGISIEGRQINVQAAEAQNQSQQHQRSSQGGLSLGLRGSIVDALTTILDATERSNQSDDKRLQALYAYRAANTAYQGMQMLAQKGADIRVQVTVGGKSQRQDSTRDQTELRGSRLHSEGDIQLSAHQGDLTLRGSEVKGQQIALQASGDLKLEGQARQDILRSKSQSQGGEIGVAVTIGQSGNSAGILLSAEAARGRENGDLIGYQNSHLNAGQTLSLKSGGDTTLSGAVAKGQRIEADIGGNLTLQSLQDRDDYQNRQQSGGGTMVVGIGFSGSASYSQSRINSRYLGVGEQTALQAGRGGFDLQVGQHTQLNGAVISSEADANRNRLSTGTLGWQDLQNQAHYQGDSFGVAVSYDSNKAGQNKESGQKPSQNTGNGPSAPQKQQSPGSGGMTLGFTSDSRSSTTQSAISAG
;
A
#
# COMPACT_ATOMS: atom_id res chain seq x y z
N GLN A 1 -17.79 -28.84 -45.81
CA GLN A 1 -16.63 -29.72 -45.58
C GLN A 1 -16.11 -30.16 -46.95
N LEU A 2 -14.80 -30.06 -47.17
CA LEU A 2 -14.09 -30.58 -48.35
C LEU A 2 -12.90 -31.42 -47.86
N ASP A 3 -12.85 -32.69 -48.27
CA ASP A 3 -11.79 -33.62 -47.90
C ASP A 3 -11.07 -34.14 -49.15
N ALA A 4 -9.75 -33.99 -49.20
CA ALA A 4 -8.90 -34.53 -50.25
C ALA A 4 -7.87 -35.51 -49.66
N SER A 5 -7.77 -36.72 -50.22
CA SER A 5 -6.81 -37.74 -49.75
C SER A 5 -5.34 -37.38 -50.04
N GLN A 6 -5.10 -36.52 -51.04
CA GLN A 6 -3.80 -35.97 -51.38
C GLN A 6 -3.81 -34.46 -51.20
N SER A 7 -3.78 -33.69 -52.29
CA SER A 7 -3.73 -32.24 -52.25
C SER A 7 -5.08 -31.60 -52.58
N LEU A 8 -5.40 -30.49 -51.92
CA LEU A 8 -6.56 -29.64 -52.20
C LEU A 8 -6.06 -28.26 -52.64
N SER A 9 -6.50 -27.81 -53.81
CA SER A 9 -6.20 -26.47 -54.31
C SER A 9 -7.49 -25.72 -54.68
N LEU A 10 -7.65 -24.51 -54.15
CA LEU A 10 -8.74 -23.60 -54.50
C LEU A 10 -8.12 -22.28 -54.99
N LEU A 11 -8.48 -21.87 -56.18
CA LEU A 11 -7.98 -20.66 -56.83
C LEU A 11 -9.15 -19.81 -57.30
N ALA A 12 -9.21 -18.56 -56.87
CA ALA A 12 -10.21 -17.59 -57.32
C ALA A 12 -9.58 -16.51 -58.19
N GLY A 13 -10.28 -16.16 -59.28
CA GLY A 13 -9.87 -15.08 -60.19
C GLY A 13 -10.03 -13.67 -59.61
N HIS A 14 -10.65 -13.52 -58.43
CA HIS A 14 -10.76 -12.25 -57.71
C HIS A 14 -10.64 -12.51 -56.20
N ASP A 15 -11.75 -12.79 -55.51
CA ASP A 15 -11.78 -13.03 -54.06
C ASP A 15 -12.13 -14.49 -53.74
N LEU A 16 -11.61 -15.00 -52.62
CA LEU A 16 -11.96 -16.30 -52.08
C LEU A 16 -12.40 -16.16 -50.62
N ASP A 17 -13.67 -16.45 -50.34
CA ASP A 17 -14.26 -16.43 -49.00
C ASP A 17 -14.53 -17.85 -48.49
N ILE A 18 -14.00 -18.20 -47.31
CA ILE A 18 -14.24 -19.47 -46.63
C ILE A 18 -14.77 -19.18 -45.22
N LEU A 19 -16.03 -19.50 -44.97
CA LEU A 19 -16.72 -19.16 -43.71
C LEU A 19 -17.28 -20.42 -43.04
N GLY A 20 -16.97 -20.61 -41.76
CA GLY A 20 -17.44 -21.75 -40.96
C GLY A 20 -17.24 -23.13 -41.59
N SER A 21 -16.17 -23.31 -42.37
CA SER A 21 -15.96 -24.49 -43.22
C SER A 21 -14.75 -25.31 -42.80
N ASP A 22 -14.85 -26.64 -42.96
CA ASP A 22 -13.77 -27.59 -42.71
C ASP A 22 -13.12 -28.02 -44.04
N LEU A 23 -11.81 -27.77 -44.21
CA LEU A 23 -11.01 -28.12 -45.38
C LEU A 23 -9.83 -29.01 -44.98
N ASN A 24 -9.81 -30.25 -45.45
CA ASN A 24 -8.77 -31.22 -45.09
C ASN A 24 -8.03 -31.75 -46.32
N ALA A 25 -6.71 -31.74 -46.28
CA ALA A 25 -5.84 -32.32 -47.30
C ALA A 25 -4.83 -33.29 -46.69
N GLY A 26 -4.75 -34.51 -47.21
CA GLY A 26 -3.79 -35.54 -46.75
C GLY A 26 -2.32 -35.19 -47.01
N GLN A 27 -2.04 -34.35 -48.02
CA GLN A 27 -0.72 -33.80 -48.33
C GLN A 27 -0.77 -32.27 -48.27
N SER A 28 -0.94 -31.56 -49.39
CA SER A 28 -0.86 -30.10 -49.42
C SER A 28 -2.22 -29.41 -49.55
N LEU A 29 -2.43 -28.34 -48.78
CA LEU A 29 -3.58 -27.44 -48.93
C LEU A 29 -3.09 -26.11 -49.51
N SER A 30 -3.64 -25.66 -50.64
CA SER A 30 -3.24 -24.39 -51.27
C SER A 30 -4.45 -23.56 -51.65
N LEU A 31 -4.56 -22.37 -51.07
CA LEU A 31 -5.64 -21.42 -51.32
C LEU A 31 -5.06 -20.14 -51.92
N GLY A 32 -5.59 -19.70 -53.06
CA GLY A 32 -5.10 -18.52 -53.77
C GLY A 32 -6.22 -17.62 -54.27
N ALA A 33 -6.02 -16.31 -54.16
CA ALA A 33 -6.89 -15.28 -54.70
C ALA A 33 -6.08 -14.20 -55.44
N LEU A 34 -6.60 -13.69 -56.58
CA LEU A 34 -6.00 -12.58 -57.32
C LEU A 34 -6.26 -11.20 -56.70
N ASN A 35 -7.15 -11.11 -55.73
CA ASN A 35 -7.38 -9.92 -54.91
C ASN A 35 -7.33 -10.31 -53.43
N ASP A 36 -8.46 -10.62 -52.79
CA ASP A 36 -8.51 -10.88 -51.34
C ASP A 36 -8.82 -12.35 -51.00
N LEU A 37 -8.15 -12.89 -49.97
CA LEU A 37 -8.48 -14.19 -49.39
C LEU A 37 -8.98 -13.97 -47.96
N LYS A 38 -10.23 -14.33 -47.70
CA LYS A 38 -10.84 -14.22 -46.37
C LYS A 38 -11.25 -15.59 -45.87
N ILE A 39 -10.81 -15.90 -44.66
CA ILE A 39 -11.18 -17.12 -43.95
C ILE A 39 -11.71 -16.69 -42.59
N GLY A 40 -12.97 -17.02 -42.31
CA GLY A 40 -13.68 -16.49 -41.16
C GLY A 40 -14.55 -17.51 -40.45
N SER A 41 -15.23 -17.05 -39.40
CA SER A 41 -16.24 -17.81 -38.68
C SER A 41 -17.64 -17.61 -39.26
N LEU A 42 -18.54 -18.51 -38.88
CA LEU A 42 -19.98 -18.38 -39.02
C LEU A 42 -20.60 -18.15 -37.63
N SER A 43 -21.36 -17.07 -37.49
CA SER A 43 -22.07 -16.73 -36.24
C SER A 43 -23.33 -17.58 -36.08
N LEU A 44 -23.53 -18.17 -34.90
CA LEU A 44 -24.68 -18.99 -34.55
C LEU A 44 -25.32 -18.43 -33.29
N SER A 45 -26.62 -18.14 -33.31
CA SER A 45 -27.33 -17.59 -32.15
C SER A 45 -28.45 -18.51 -31.69
N ASP A 46 -28.60 -18.70 -30.38
CA ASP A 46 -29.71 -19.39 -29.73
C ASP A 46 -30.32 -18.51 -28.64
N SER A 47 -31.64 -18.60 -28.47
CA SER A 47 -32.36 -17.87 -27.44
C SER A 47 -33.41 -18.78 -26.80
N GLN A 48 -33.43 -18.85 -25.48
CA GLN A 48 -34.37 -19.65 -24.71
C GLN A 48 -35.08 -18.80 -23.67
N HIS A 49 -36.39 -18.97 -23.58
CA HIS A 49 -37.22 -18.41 -22.52
C HIS A 49 -37.91 -19.54 -21.77
N ARG A 50 -37.78 -19.57 -20.44
CA ARG A 50 -38.48 -20.52 -19.57
C ARG A 50 -39.10 -19.79 -18.39
N SER A 51 -40.28 -20.22 -17.99
CA SER A 51 -40.96 -19.70 -16.80
C SER A 51 -41.74 -20.81 -16.10
N GLY A 52 -42.04 -20.61 -14.82
CA GLY A 52 -42.81 -21.58 -14.05
C GLY A 52 -43.27 -21.07 -12.69
N SER A 53 -44.09 -21.89 -12.02
CA SER A 53 -44.62 -21.60 -10.68
C SER A 53 -43.82 -22.30 -9.57
N LEU A 54 -43.62 -21.62 -8.45
CA LEU A 54 -43.10 -22.17 -7.19
C LEU A 54 -44.25 -22.24 -6.15
N PRO A 55 -44.13 -23.03 -5.07
CA PRO A 55 -45.05 -22.94 -3.96
C PRO A 55 -45.09 -21.53 -3.36
N ASN A 56 -46.16 -20.78 -3.65
CA ASN A 56 -46.35 -19.36 -3.31
C ASN A 56 -45.38 -18.40 -4.06
N GLY A 57 -45.04 -18.70 -5.32
CA GLY A 57 -44.14 -17.85 -6.10
C GLY A 57 -44.07 -18.17 -7.60
N SER A 58 -43.16 -17.51 -8.31
CA SER A 58 -42.88 -17.70 -9.73
C SER A 58 -41.39 -17.56 -10.02
N TRP A 59 -40.93 -18.15 -11.12
CA TRP A 59 -39.57 -17.97 -11.63
C TRP A 59 -39.58 -17.78 -13.15
N GLN A 60 -38.59 -17.05 -13.66
CA GLN A 60 -38.30 -16.82 -15.08
C GLN A 60 -36.80 -16.98 -15.33
N LEU A 61 -36.46 -17.55 -16.48
CA LEU A 61 -35.09 -17.71 -16.99
C LEU A 61 -35.07 -17.34 -18.47
N ASP A 62 -34.29 -16.32 -18.81
CA ASP A 62 -33.96 -15.92 -20.18
C ASP A 62 -32.48 -16.24 -20.43
N LEU A 63 -32.19 -16.92 -21.54
CA LEU A 63 -30.84 -17.20 -22.00
C LEU A 63 -30.73 -16.76 -23.45
N ALA A 64 -29.70 -16.01 -23.82
CA ALA A 64 -29.39 -15.69 -25.21
C ALA A 64 -27.89 -15.83 -25.44
N ASN A 65 -27.49 -16.62 -26.42
CA ASN A 65 -26.09 -16.93 -26.67
C ASN A 65 -25.78 -16.74 -28.15
N THR A 66 -24.62 -16.19 -28.45
CA THR A 66 -24.04 -16.15 -29.79
C THR A 66 -22.66 -16.79 -29.76
N TRP A 67 -22.51 -17.88 -30.49
CA TRP A 67 -21.25 -18.61 -30.68
C TRP A 67 -20.67 -18.35 -32.06
N GLN A 68 -19.36 -18.56 -32.20
CA GLN A 68 -18.63 -18.43 -33.44
C GLN A 68 -18.06 -19.77 -33.87
N ARG A 69 -18.52 -20.30 -35.01
CA ARG A 69 -17.91 -21.48 -35.63
C ARG A 69 -16.83 -21.04 -36.62
N GLY A 70 -15.57 -21.07 -36.21
CA GLY A 70 -14.42 -20.83 -37.07
C GLY A 70 -14.26 -21.83 -38.21
N SER A 71 -13.66 -21.41 -39.33
CA SER A 71 -13.20 -22.36 -40.36
C SER A 71 -11.97 -23.15 -39.88
N GLN A 72 -11.92 -24.44 -40.19
CA GLN A 72 -10.82 -25.34 -39.84
C GLN A 72 -10.10 -25.82 -41.10
N LEU A 73 -8.80 -25.56 -41.18
CA LEU A 73 -7.98 -25.91 -42.33
C LEU A 73 -6.85 -26.83 -41.88
N GLN A 74 -6.82 -28.06 -42.40
CA GLN A 74 -5.84 -29.07 -42.01
C GLN A 74 -5.07 -29.60 -43.22
N SER A 75 -3.75 -29.70 -43.07
CA SER A 75 -2.85 -30.25 -44.07
C SER A 75 -1.88 -31.27 -43.45
N GLY A 76 -1.83 -32.48 -44.03
CA GLY A 76 -0.85 -33.52 -43.67
C GLY A 76 0.59 -33.21 -44.10
N GLY A 77 0.80 -32.12 -44.84
CA GLY A 77 2.08 -31.60 -45.32
C GLY A 77 2.07 -30.07 -45.26
N SER A 78 2.18 -29.42 -46.42
CA SER A 78 2.30 -27.96 -46.52
C SER A 78 0.97 -27.23 -46.71
N LEU A 79 0.77 -26.12 -46.02
CA LEU A 79 -0.39 -25.24 -46.14
C LEU A 79 0.04 -23.88 -46.70
N ASN A 80 -0.50 -23.49 -47.86
CA ASN A 80 -0.16 -22.23 -48.53
C ASN A 80 -1.40 -21.37 -48.70
N LEU A 81 -1.41 -20.17 -48.12
CA LEU A 81 -2.45 -19.15 -48.31
C LEU A 81 -1.82 -17.96 -49.04
N GLN A 82 -2.36 -17.59 -50.20
CA GLN A 82 -1.84 -16.49 -50.99
C GLN A 82 -2.95 -15.55 -51.45
N ALA A 83 -2.81 -14.27 -51.10
CA ALA A 83 -3.61 -13.18 -51.64
C ALA A 83 -2.69 -12.17 -52.33
N HIS A 84 -3.07 -11.71 -53.52
CA HIS A 84 -2.32 -10.63 -54.18
C HIS A 84 -2.52 -9.28 -53.52
N ARG A 85 -3.61 -9.09 -52.78
CA ARG A 85 -3.89 -7.87 -52.02
C ARG A 85 -3.94 -8.18 -50.52
N ASP A 86 -5.09 -8.56 -49.97
CA ASP A 86 -5.23 -8.74 -48.52
C ASP A 86 -5.57 -10.18 -48.12
N LEU A 87 -4.92 -10.68 -47.05
CA LEU A 87 -5.22 -11.98 -46.43
C LEU A 87 -5.83 -11.74 -45.04
N THR A 88 -7.07 -12.16 -44.83
CA THR A 88 -7.77 -11.98 -43.56
C THR A 88 -8.20 -13.31 -42.95
N LEU A 89 -7.86 -13.53 -41.68
CA LEU A 89 -8.19 -14.68 -40.87
C LEU A 89 -8.93 -14.21 -39.61
N GLN A 90 -10.16 -14.67 -39.37
CA GLN A 90 -10.97 -14.24 -38.22
C GLN A 90 -11.53 -15.43 -37.46
N GLY A 91 -11.03 -15.67 -36.24
CA GLY A 91 -11.49 -16.79 -35.39
C GLY A 91 -11.32 -18.16 -36.05
N THR A 92 -10.24 -18.36 -36.80
CA THR A 92 -10.02 -19.57 -37.60
C THR A 92 -8.99 -20.49 -36.96
N GLN A 93 -9.00 -21.78 -37.34
CA GLN A 93 -7.99 -22.74 -36.93
C GLN A 93 -7.26 -23.33 -38.15
N LEU A 94 -5.93 -23.24 -38.13
CA LEU A 94 -5.04 -23.67 -39.21
C LEU A 94 -4.02 -24.66 -38.65
N GLN A 95 -3.91 -25.83 -39.26
CA GLN A 95 -2.96 -26.85 -38.86
C GLN A 95 -2.22 -27.46 -40.06
N ALA A 96 -0.90 -27.44 -40.02
CA ALA A 96 -0.04 -28.09 -41.02
C ALA A 96 1.00 -28.99 -40.36
N GLN A 97 1.20 -30.21 -40.86
CA GLN A 97 2.28 -31.08 -40.35
C GLN A 97 3.67 -30.69 -40.91
N GLY A 98 3.71 -29.94 -42.01
CA GLY A 98 4.92 -29.39 -42.62
C GLY A 98 5.01 -27.88 -42.42
N GLN A 99 5.27 -27.15 -43.50
CA GLN A 99 5.33 -25.69 -43.49
C GLN A 99 3.94 -25.09 -43.73
N ALA A 100 3.61 -24.02 -43.00
CA ALA A 100 2.50 -23.14 -43.36
C ALA A 100 3.03 -21.75 -43.77
N SER A 101 2.68 -21.32 -44.98
CA SER A 101 3.06 -20.04 -45.57
C SER A 101 1.82 -19.21 -45.85
N LEU A 102 1.77 -18.01 -45.28
CA LEU A 102 0.71 -17.04 -45.48
C LEU A 102 1.31 -15.78 -46.11
N LEU A 103 0.90 -15.46 -47.34
CA LEU A 103 1.45 -14.37 -48.12
C LEU A 103 0.34 -13.42 -48.59
N ALA A 104 0.45 -12.16 -48.22
CA ALA A 104 -0.39 -11.07 -48.71
C ALA A 104 0.47 -10.04 -49.45
N GLY A 105 0.05 -9.67 -50.66
CA GLY A 105 0.75 -8.62 -51.42
C GLY A 105 0.66 -7.23 -50.78
N ARG A 106 -0.33 -7.00 -49.91
CA ARG A 106 -0.51 -5.76 -49.14
C ARG A 106 -0.63 -6.01 -47.65
N ASP A 107 -1.81 -6.39 -47.13
CA ASP A 107 -2.01 -6.51 -45.69
C ASP A 107 -2.39 -7.94 -45.27
N LEU A 108 -1.86 -8.38 -44.13
CA LEU A 108 -2.18 -9.67 -43.52
C LEU A 108 -2.76 -9.43 -42.12
N SER A 109 -3.99 -9.90 -41.89
CA SER A 109 -4.71 -9.68 -40.63
C SER A 109 -5.20 -11.00 -40.04
N LEU A 110 -4.76 -11.33 -38.83
CA LEU A 110 -5.31 -12.41 -38.01
C LEU A 110 -6.04 -11.77 -36.84
N GLY A 111 -7.37 -11.71 -36.94
CA GLY A 111 -8.24 -11.15 -35.92
C GLY A 111 -8.92 -12.19 -35.04
N SER A 112 -9.56 -11.69 -33.99
CA SER A 112 -10.52 -12.43 -33.18
C SER A 112 -11.95 -12.22 -33.63
N VAL A 113 -12.83 -13.10 -33.13
CA VAL A 113 -14.28 -13.01 -33.27
C VAL A 113 -14.90 -13.05 -31.86
N MET A 114 -16.02 -12.36 -31.68
CA MET A 114 -16.65 -12.20 -30.38
C MET A 114 -17.79 -13.20 -30.18
N GLU A 115 -17.78 -13.90 -29.06
CA GLU A 115 -18.91 -14.66 -28.52
C GLU A 115 -19.61 -13.84 -27.44
N SER A 116 -20.93 -14.04 -27.27
CA SER A 116 -21.70 -13.37 -26.23
C SER A 116 -22.63 -14.35 -25.52
N HIS A 117 -22.68 -14.27 -24.19
CA HIS A 117 -23.55 -15.08 -23.36
C HIS A 117 -24.35 -14.20 -22.40
N ASP A 118 -25.66 -14.24 -22.54
CA ASP A 118 -26.63 -13.54 -21.72
C ASP A 118 -27.42 -14.54 -20.89
N SER A 119 -27.48 -14.30 -19.59
CA SER A 119 -28.37 -15.02 -18.68
C SER A 119 -29.10 -14.06 -17.77
N ARG A 120 -30.40 -14.24 -17.65
CA ARG A 120 -31.25 -13.48 -16.74
C ARG A 120 -32.17 -14.44 -16.00
N GLN A 121 -32.02 -14.51 -14.69
CA GLN A 121 -32.82 -15.32 -13.80
C GLN A 121 -33.56 -14.43 -12.81
N GLN A 122 -34.87 -14.60 -12.73
CA GLN A 122 -35.72 -13.87 -11.79
C GLN A 122 -36.58 -14.85 -10.99
N SER A 123 -36.68 -14.65 -9.67
CA SER A 123 -37.59 -15.42 -8.82
C SER A 123 -38.29 -14.53 -7.80
N GLN A 124 -39.56 -14.84 -7.51
CA GLN A 124 -40.35 -14.13 -6.51
C GLN A 124 -41.13 -15.15 -5.67
N VAL A 125 -41.00 -15.11 -4.35
CA VAL A 125 -41.69 -16.00 -3.43
C VAL A 125 -42.28 -15.20 -2.28
N ALA A 126 -43.59 -15.31 -2.07
CA ALA A 126 -44.30 -14.61 -1.00
C ALA A 126 -45.31 -15.50 -0.30
N LYS A 127 -45.29 -15.53 1.04
CA LYS A 127 -46.26 -16.29 1.85
C LYS A 127 -46.83 -15.42 2.97
N LYS A 128 -48.15 -15.37 3.05
CA LYS A 128 -48.90 -14.76 4.17
C LYS A 128 -49.35 -15.84 5.16
N ARG A 129 -49.28 -15.56 6.46
CA ARG A 129 -49.76 -16.40 7.57
C ARG A 129 -50.60 -15.54 8.53
N LEU A 130 -51.37 -16.18 9.41
CA LEU A 130 -52.31 -15.49 10.31
C LEU A 130 -51.66 -14.40 11.21
N PHE A 131 -50.37 -14.56 11.54
CA PHE A 131 -49.63 -13.66 12.44
C PHE A 131 -48.28 -13.19 11.86
N GLY A 132 -48.15 -13.13 10.53
CA GLY A 132 -46.91 -12.71 9.87
C GLY A 132 -46.79 -13.15 8.41
N GLY A 133 -45.70 -12.81 7.76
CA GLY A 133 -45.44 -13.23 6.38
C GLY A 133 -44.01 -12.95 5.95
N PHE A 134 -43.64 -13.48 4.78
CA PHE A 134 -42.38 -13.15 4.13
C PHE A 134 -42.57 -12.96 2.63
N ARG A 135 -41.69 -12.17 2.03
CA ARG A 135 -41.54 -12.00 0.59
C ARG A 135 -40.05 -11.90 0.27
N ASN A 136 -39.60 -12.66 -0.73
CA ASN A 136 -38.26 -12.64 -1.28
C ASN A 136 -38.39 -12.45 -2.79
N ASP A 137 -37.69 -11.45 -3.32
CA ASP A 137 -37.56 -11.19 -4.75
C ASP A 137 -36.06 -11.22 -5.08
N ASP A 138 -35.66 -12.06 -6.04
CA ASP A 138 -34.27 -12.28 -6.44
C ASP A 138 -34.15 -12.07 -7.97
N LEU A 139 -33.14 -11.32 -8.41
CA LEU A 139 -32.78 -11.10 -9.81
C LEU A 139 -31.27 -11.30 -9.97
N SER A 140 -30.87 -12.07 -10.97
CA SER A 140 -29.48 -12.24 -11.38
C SER A 140 -29.42 -12.06 -12.90
N GLU A 141 -28.65 -11.08 -13.36
CA GLU A 141 -28.37 -10.83 -14.77
C GLU A 141 -26.87 -10.90 -14.99
N ARG A 142 -26.44 -11.58 -16.06
CA ARG A 142 -25.03 -11.70 -16.44
C ARG A 142 -24.92 -11.62 -17.96
N HIS A 143 -24.08 -10.70 -18.42
CA HIS A 143 -23.68 -10.53 -19.81
C HIS A 143 -22.16 -10.70 -19.90
N THR A 144 -21.69 -11.67 -20.68
CA THR A 144 -20.26 -11.87 -20.91
C THR A 144 -19.97 -11.86 -22.40
N THR A 145 -18.88 -11.20 -22.80
CA THR A 145 -18.32 -11.33 -24.14
C THR A 145 -16.92 -11.92 -24.08
N GLU A 146 -16.66 -12.92 -24.91
CA GLU A 146 -15.36 -13.59 -25.03
C GLU A 146 -14.78 -13.37 -26.43
N GLN A 147 -13.46 -13.35 -26.55
CA GLN A 147 -12.77 -13.13 -27.82
C GLN A 147 -12.09 -14.42 -28.25
N LEU A 148 -12.38 -14.93 -29.45
CA LEU A 148 -11.73 -16.10 -30.02
C LEU A 148 -10.78 -15.68 -31.13
N GLY A 149 -9.48 -15.64 -30.83
CA GLY A 149 -8.43 -15.34 -31.82
C GLY A 149 -8.20 -16.45 -32.84
N SER A 150 -7.55 -16.12 -33.96
CA SER A 150 -7.10 -17.12 -34.93
C SER A 150 -5.93 -17.96 -34.38
N LEU A 151 -6.02 -19.28 -34.55
CA LEU A 151 -5.08 -20.28 -34.04
C LEU A 151 -4.33 -20.94 -35.20
N LEU A 152 -3.00 -20.81 -35.23
CA LEU A 152 -2.16 -21.38 -36.29
C LEU A 152 -1.13 -22.33 -35.67
N SER A 153 -1.04 -23.55 -36.19
CA SER A 153 0.01 -24.49 -35.81
C SER A 153 0.67 -25.13 -37.02
N ALA A 154 2.00 -25.11 -37.08
CA ALA A 154 2.74 -25.82 -38.13
C ALA A 154 4.10 -26.35 -37.68
N GLY A 155 4.75 -27.11 -38.55
CA GLY A 155 6.17 -27.45 -38.43
C GLY A 155 7.04 -26.20 -38.49
N ASN A 156 6.88 -25.41 -39.56
CA ASN A 156 7.43 -24.07 -39.72
C ASN A 156 6.31 -23.09 -40.08
N LEU A 157 6.33 -21.89 -39.52
CA LEU A 157 5.34 -20.83 -39.81
C LEU A 157 6.04 -19.62 -40.44
N SER A 158 5.51 -19.18 -41.59
CA SER A 158 5.97 -17.96 -42.28
C SER A 158 4.79 -17.09 -42.64
N LEU A 159 4.73 -15.87 -42.09
CA LEU A 159 3.71 -14.87 -42.42
C LEU A 159 4.41 -13.66 -43.06
N GLN A 160 3.92 -13.25 -44.22
CA GLN A 160 4.48 -12.12 -44.97
C GLN A 160 3.38 -11.19 -45.49
N ALA A 161 3.53 -9.90 -45.21
CA ALA A 161 2.71 -8.83 -45.75
C ALA A 161 3.58 -7.80 -46.48
N GLY A 162 3.17 -7.40 -47.69
CA GLY A 162 3.86 -6.35 -48.45
C GLY A 162 3.83 -4.97 -47.78
N ARG A 163 2.88 -4.74 -46.86
CA ARG A 163 2.71 -3.49 -46.11
C ARG A 163 2.51 -3.73 -44.62
N ASP A 164 1.30 -4.04 -44.16
CA ASP A 164 1.04 -4.15 -42.72
C ASP A 164 0.63 -5.57 -42.30
N LEU A 165 1.10 -6.00 -41.13
CA LEU A 165 0.74 -7.27 -40.53
C LEU A 165 0.18 -7.05 -39.13
N THR A 166 -1.07 -7.48 -38.92
CA THR A 166 -1.79 -7.32 -37.65
C THR A 166 -2.18 -8.68 -37.10
N LEU A 167 -1.78 -8.96 -35.86
CA LEU A 167 -2.20 -10.11 -35.08
C LEU A 167 -2.95 -9.59 -33.85
N GLN A 168 -4.25 -9.86 -33.77
CA GLN A 168 -5.10 -9.46 -32.64
C GLN A 168 -5.62 -10.71 -31.93
N ALA A 169 -5.24 -10.85 -30.65
CA ALA A 169 -5.56 -12.01 -29.81
C ALA A 169 -5.22 -13.38 -30.44
N ALA A 170 -4.35 -13.39 -31.46
CA ALA A 170 -4.01 -14.58 -32.22
C ALA A 170 -3.02 -15.46 -31.45
N ALA A 171 -3.06 -16.77 -31.70
CA ALA A 171 -2.10 -17.71 -31.14
C ALA A 171 -1.41 -18.50 -32.25
N LEU A 172 -0.09 -18.31 -32.39
CA LEU A 172 0.72 -18.95 -33.41
C LEU A 172 1.74 -19.87 -32.75
N SER A 173 1.82 -21.12 -33.19
CA SER A 173 2.70 -22.15 -32.62
C SER A 173 3.44 -22.91 -33.73
N SER A 174 4.76 -22.74 -33.79
CA SER A 174 5.66 -23.46 -34.69
C SER A 174 6.48 -24.49 -33.92
N ARG A 175 6.63 -25.71 -34.46
CA ARG A 175 7.52 -26.73 -33.88
C ARG A 175 9.01 -26.42 -34.11
N GLN A 176 9.32 -25.61 -35.11
CA GLN A 176 10.67 -25.14 -35.43
C GLN A 176 10.63 -23.61 -35.49
N ASP A 177 10.74 -23.02 -36.68
CA ASP A 177 10.89 -21.58 -36.84
C ASP A 177 9.55 -20.89 -37.09
N LEU A 178 9.42 -19.68 -36.55
CA LEU A 178 8.31 -18.76 -36.81
C LEU A 178 8.88 -17.43 -37.32
N ALA A 179 8.55 -17.09 -38.56
CA ALA A 179 8.97 -15.85 -39.20
C ALA A 179 7.75 -14.96 -39.52
N ILE A 180 7.81 -13.69 -39.12
CA ILE A 180 6.81 -12.66 -39.39
C ILE A 180 7.51 -11.47 -40.05
N LEU A 181 7.09 -11.15 -41.28
CA LEU A 181 7.68 -10.11 -42.12
C LEU A 181 6.61 -9.11 -42.56
N ALA A 182 6.69 -7.88 -42.07
CA ALA A 182 5.84 -6.78 -42.50
C ALA A 182 6.66 -5.73 -43.27
N GLY A 183 6.21 -5.36 -44.48
CA GLY A 183 6.88 -4.33 -45.28
C GLY A 183 6.95 -2.95 -44.61
N ARG A 184 6.03 -2.67 -43.68
CA ARG A 184 5.89 -1.38 -42.98
C ARG A 184 5.58 -1.53 -41.48
N HIS A 185 4.37 -1.94 -41.11
CA HIS A 185 3.97 -2.01 -39.70
C HIS A 185 3.65 -3.44 -39.25
N LEU A 186 4.14 -3.80 -38.07
CA LEU A 186 3.77 -5.03 -37.37
C LEU A 186 3.04 -4.66 -36.07
N ALA A 187 1.80 -5.12 -35.91
CA ALA A 187 1.00 -4.88 -34.71
C ALA A 187 0.59 -6.21 -34.06
N LEU A 188 1.07 -6.46 -32.84
CA LEU A 188 0.60 -7.54 -31.98
C LEU A 188 -0.27 -6.94 -30.88
N THR A 189 -1.58 -7.09 -31.00
CA THR A 189 -2.56 -6.42 -30.12
C THR A 189 -3.38 -7.42 -29.33
N SER A 190 -4.04 -6.94 -28.28
CA SER A 190 -5.04 -7.69 -27.53
C SER A 190 -6.46 -7.43 -28.05
N ALA A 191 -7.38 -8.32 -27.68
CA ALA A 191 -8.81 -8.11 -27.83
C ALA A 191 -9.46 -8.05 -26.44
N THR A 192 -10.43 -7.13 -26.27
CA THR A 192 -11.12 -6.92 -24.99
C THR A 192 -12.28 -7.90 -24.84
N GLU A 193 -12.33 -8.55 -23.69
CA GLU A 193 -13.44 -9.37 -23.20
C GLU A 193 -14.16 -8.58 -22.11
N THR A 194 -15.48 -8.73 -22.01
CA THR A 194 -16.29 -7.98 -21.02
C THR A 194 -17.12 -8.92 -20.16
N GLU A 195 -17.28 -8.55 -18.90
CA GLU A 195 -18.20 -9.22 -17.99
C GLU A 195 -19.03 -8.15 -17.27
N GLN A 196 -20.35 -8.27 -17.32
CA GLN A 196 -21.28 -7.47 -16.54
C GLN A 196 -22.18 -8.40 -15.76
N ALA A 197 -22.30 -8.18 -14.46
CA ALA A 197 -23.16 -8.97 -13.58
C ALA A 197 -23.94 -8.04 -12.65
N ILE A 198 -25.25 -8.28 -12.53
CA ILE A 198 -26.16 -7.58 -11.63
C ILE A 198 -26.84 -8.63 -10.76
N GLU A 199 -26.71 -8.50 -9.45
CA GLU A 199 -27.41 -9.34 -8.47
C GLU A 199 -28.23 -8.44 -7.54
N GLN A 200 -29.54 -8.64 -7.56
CA GLN A 200 -30.47 -7.92 -6.69
C GLN A 200 -31.24 -8.89 -5.82
N HIS A 201 -31.21 -8.63 -4.51
CA HIS A 201 -31.92 -9.43 -3.52
C HIS A 201 -32.75 -8.51 -2.65
N GLN A 202 -34.07 -8.72 -2.60
CA GLN A 202 -34.99 -7.99 -1.73
C GLN A 202 -35.75 -8.98 -0.85
N SER A 203 -35.69 -8.77 0.46
CA SER A 203 -36.42 -9.59 1.42
C SER A 203 -37.20 -8.73 2.39
N SER A 204 -38.41 -9.17 2.72
CA SER A 204 -39.21 -8.60 3.78
C SER A 204 -39.85 -9.68 4.61
N ARG A 205 -39.82 -9.52 5.93
CA ARG A 205 -40.40 -10.45 6.90
C ARG A 205 -41.14 -9.68 7.96
N SER A 206 -42.27 -10.21 8.39
CA SER A 206 -42.98 -9.71 9.56
C SER A 206 -43.52 -10.86 10.37
N GLY A 207 -43.55 -10.71 11.69
CA GLY A 207 -44.05 -11.77 12.55
C GLY A 207 -44.18 -11.34 14.00
N PHE A 208 -45.06 -12.07 14.69
CA PHE A 208 -45.22 -12.02 16.12
C PHE A 208 -44.36 -13.12 16.77
N GLN A 209 -43.57 -12.77 17.78
CA GLN A 209 -42.76 -13.70 18.56
C GLN A 209 -43.28 -13.72 20.00
N LEU A 210 -43.57 -14.93 20.50
CA LEU A 210 -43.91 -15.22 21.88
C LEU A 210 -42.69 -15.89 22.54
N ASP A 211 -42.06 -15.21 23.49
CA ASP A 211 -40.95 -15.75 24.26
C ASP A 211 -41.47 -16.34 25.58
N PHE A 212 -41.29 -17.65 25.76
CA PHE A 212 -41.61 -18.41 26.96
C PHE A 212 -40.33 -19.02 27.55
N SER A 213 -39.36 -18.19 27.93
CA SER A 213 -38.21 -18.65 28.73
C SER A 213 -38.55 -18.66 30.22
N ILE A 214 -37.93 -19.56 30.99
CA ILE A 214 -38.23 -19.83 32.42
C ILE A 214 -38.10 -18.57 33.31
N LYS A 215 -37.47 -17.50 32.81
CA LYS A 215 -37.30 -16.22 33.52
C LYS A 215 -38.07 -15.03 32.91
N ASN A 216 -38.59 -15.11 31.68
CA ASN A 216 -39.23 -13.98 31.00
C ASN A 216 -40.47 -14.39 30.18
N HIS A 217 -41.53 -13.58 30.26
CA HIS A 217 -42.69 -13.63 29.37
C HIS A 217 -42.72 -12.37 28.51
N GLY A 218 -42.65 -12.53 27.19
CA GLY A 218 -42.60 -11.40 26.27
C GLY A 218 -43.42 -11.60 25.00
N ILE A 219 -44.10 -10.53 24.60
CA ILE A 219 -44.80 -10.43 23.32
C ILE A 219 -44.06 -9.41 22.47
N SER A 220 -43.66 -9.76 21.24
CA SER A 220 -43.09 -8.80 20.30
C SER A 220 -43.60 -8.98 18.88
N TYR A 221 -43.71 -7.88 18.15
CA TYR A 221 -43.92 -7.84 16.71
C TYR A 221 -42.70 -7.19 16.06
N ASN A 222 -42.14 -7.83 15.03
CA ASN A 222 -40.99 -7.30 14.31
C ASN A 222 -41.27 -7.32 12.80
N ARG A 223 -40.90 -6.22 12.13
CA ARG A 223 -40.87 -6.11 10.68
C ARG A 223 -39.46 -5.81 10.23
N GLN A 224 -38.92 -6.65 9.37
CA GLN A 224 -37.58 -6.54 8.80
C GLN A 224 -37.67 -6.43 7.29
N GLN A 225 -36.87 -5.54 6.71
CA GLN A 225 -36.68 -5.39 5.27
C GLN A 225 -35.18 -5.31 5.01
N ALA A 226 -34.70 -6.03 4.01
CA ALA A 226 -33.32 -5.96 3.58
C ALA A 226 -33.28 -5.97 2.05
N SER A 227 -32.45 -5.11 1.47
CA SER A 227 -32.15 -5.10 0.04
C SER A 227 -30.64 -5.12 -0.19
N SER A 228 -30.20 -5.81 -1.22
CA SER A 228 -28.83 -5.83 -1.72
C SER A 228 -28.89 -5.62 -3.23
N ASP A 229 -28.09 -4.70 -3.75
CA ASP A 229 -27.86 -4.47 -5.17
C ASP A 229 -26.35 -4.53 -5.39
N GLN A 230 -25.90 -5.51 -6.17
CA GLN A 230 -24.49 -5.71 -6.49
C GLN A 230 -24.33 -5.64 -8.00
N GLN A 231 -23.47 -4.74 -8.45
CA GLN A 231 -23.14 -4.56 -9.85
C GLN A 231 -21.64 -4.75 -10.02
N GLN A 232 -21.25 -5.65 -10.92
CA GLN A 232 -19.86 -5.88 -11.28
C GLN A 232 -19.71 -5.67 -12.78
N SER A 233 -18.68 -4.92 -13.17
CA SER A 233 -18.25 -4.73 -14.56
C SER A 233 -16.76 -5.01 -14.66
N GLY A 234 -16.36 -5.86 -15.60
CA GLY A 234 -14.98 -6.24 -15.83
C GLY A 234 -14.63 -6.14 -17.31
N GLN A 235 -13.40 -5.76 -17.61
CA GLN A 235 -12.78 -5.86 -18.91
C GLN A 235 -11.43 -6.57 -18.76
N THR A 236 -11.24 -7.65 -19.49
CA THR A 236 -9.97 -8.40 -19.53
C THR A 236 -9.40 -8.41 -20.94
N GLN A 237 -8.09 -8.55 -21.05
CA GLN A 237 -7.40 -8.52 -22.34
C GLN A 237 -6.93 -9.91 -22.76
N ARG A 238 -7.46 -10.41 -23.88
CA ARG A 238 -6.91 -11.59 -24.55
C ARG A 238 -5.76 -11.17 -25.44
N VAL A 239 -4.54 -11.51 -25.04
CA VAL A 239 -3.30 -11.06 -25.70
C VAL A 239 -2.90 -11.97 -26.86
N THR A 240 -2.09 -11.44 -27.78
CA THR A 240 -1.45 -12.24 -28.84
C THR A 240 -0.31 -13.08 -28.29
N THR A 241 -0.26 -14.36 -28.69
CA THR A 241 0.75 -15.33 -28.24
C THR A 241 1.50 -15.94 -29.42
N LEU A 242 2.83 -15.89 -29.41
CA LEU A 242 3.71 -16.45 -30.44
C LEU A 242 4.68 -17.45 -29.80
N THR A 243 4.71 -18.69 -30.28
CA THR A 243 5.62 -19.72 -29.79
C THR A 243 6.35 -20.38 -30.94
N ALA A 244 7.68 -20.43 -30.87
CA ALA A 244 8.54 -21.15 -31.80
C ALA A 244 9.38 -22.18 -31.02
N GLY A 245 9.46 -23.41 -31.54
CA GLY A 245 10.30 -24.47 -30.95
C GLY A 245 11.80 -24.23 -31.15
N ALA A 246 12.18 -23.50 -32.20
CA ALA A 246 13.54 -23.04 -32.46
C ALA A 246 13.56 -21.50 -32.46
N ASN A 247 13.50 -20.85 -33.63
CA ASN A 247 13.72 -19.40 -33.72
C ASN A 247 12.42 -18.63 -33.96
N LEU A 248 12.31 -17.46 -33.34
CA LEU A 248 11.21 -16.50 -33.53
C LEU A 248 11.77 -15.20 -34.11
N ALA A 249 11.49 -14.94 -35.39
CA ALA A 249 11.97 -13.74 -36.09
C ALA A 249 10.80 -12.83 -36.49
N LEU A 250 10.80 -11.60 -35.98
CA LEU A 250 9.84 -10.55 -36.30
C LEU A 250 10.57 -9.38 -36.96
N SER A 251 10.11 -8.96 -38.13
CA SER A 251 10.64 -7.78 -38.81
C SER A 251 9.53 -6.88 -39.35
N ALA A 252 9.70 -5.58 -39.15
CA ALA A 252 8.86 -4.53 -39.74
C ALA A 252 9.72 -3.46 -40.41
N GLY A 253 9.33 -2.98 -41.60
CA GLY A 253 10.08 -1.95 -42.31
C GLY A 253 10.15 -0.60 -41.59
N ASP A 254 9.11 -0.25 -40.82
CA ASP A 254 8.99 1.01 -40.09
C ASP A 254 8.77 0.80 -38.58
N GLN A 255 7.61 0.28 -38.15
CA GLN A 255 7.28 0.19 -36.72
C GLN A 255 6.79 -1.21 -36.32
N ALA A 256 7.23 -1.68 -35.15
CA ALA A 256 6.65 -2.84 -34.48
C ALA A 256 6.04 -2.44 -33.13
N THR A 257 4.74 -2.70 -32.95
CA THR A 257 4.00 -2.39 -31.72
C THR A 257 3.47 -3.68 -31.10
N LEU A 258 3.83 -3.92 -29.84
CA LEU A 258 3.47 -5.11 -29.06
C LEU A 258 2.71 -4.65 -27.81
N VAL A 259 1.41 -4.94 -27.74
CA VAL A 259 0.53 -4.54 -26.63
C VAL A 259 0.23 -5.77 -25.78
N GLY A 260 0.93 -5.91 -24.64
CA GLY A 260 0.82 -7.05 -23.73
C GLY A 260 1.13 -8.42 -24.36
N ALA A 261 1.81 -8.44 -25.50
CA ALA A 261 2.04 -9.65 -26.29
C ALA A 261 2.98 -10.64 -25.58
N GLN A 262 2.78 -11.93 -25.81
CA GLN A 262 3.61 -13.00 -25.25
C GLN A 262 4.36 -13.73 -26.36
N LEU A 263 5.68 -13.70 -26.32
CA LEU A 263 6.56 -14.26 -27.35
C LEU A 263 7.51 -15.26 -26.69
N LYS A 264 7.63 -16.46 -27.27
CA LYS A 264 8.52 -17.52 -26.79
C LYS A 264 9.28 -18.17 -27.94
N ALA A 265 10.59 -18.25 -27.83
CA ALA A 265 11.47 -19.04 -28.70
C ALA A 265 12.22 -20.09 -27.89
N GLY A 266 12.33 -21.31 -28.42
CA GLY A 266 13.15 -22.37 -27.81
C GLY A 266 14.66 -22.13 -27.98
N GLN A 267 15.05 -21.38 -28.99
CA GLN A 267 16.40 -20.87 -29.24
C GLN A 267 16.33 -19.35 -29.31
N ASP A 268 16.52 -18.75 -30.49
CA ASP A 268 16.73 -17.32 -30.60
C ASP A 268 15.44 -16.54 -30.89
N LEU A 269 15.33 -15.33 -30.33
CA LEU A 269 14.24 -14.39 -30.59
C LEU A 269 14.84 -13.08 -31.12
N ALA A 270 14.42 -12.67 -32.31
CA ALA A 270 14.82 -11.40 -32.91
C ALA A 270 13.59 -10.55 -33.27
N LEU A 271 13.59 -9.28 -32.83
CA LEU A 271 12.61 -8.26 -33.19
C LEU A 271 13.32 -7.04 -33.77
N ILE A 272 13.09 -6.75 -35.05
CA ILE A 272 13.80 -5.70 -35.79
C ILE A 272 12.80 -4.77 -36.48
N ALA A 273 12.87 -3.48 -36.20
CA ALA A 273 12.11 -2.45 -36.92
C ALA A 273 12.89 -1.12 -36.92
N LYS A 274 12.41 -0.05 -37.56
CA LYS A 274 13.01 1.27 -37.34
C LYS A 274 12.66 1.79 -35.95
N GLN A 275 11.41 1.65 -35.54
CA GLN A 275 10.85 2.05 -34.25
C GLN A 275 10.18 0.83 -33.57
N ILE A 276 10.36 0.66 -32.26
CA ILE A 276 9.74 -0.45 -31.52
C ILE A 276 9.06 0.06 -30.25
N GLU A 277 7.84 -0.41 -30.02
CA GLU A 277 7.04 -0.09 -28.83
C GLU A 277 6.48 -1.37 -28.19
N LEU A 278 6.88 -1.65 -26.95
CA LEU A 278 6.22 -2.65 -26.10
C LEU A 278 5.44 -1.90 -25.02
N ILE A 279 4.11 -1.93 -25.15
CA ILE A 279 3.16 -1.18 -24.33
C ILE A 279 2.35 -2.16 -23.48
N GLU A 280 1.93 -1.69 -22.32
CA GLU A 280 1.06 -2.39 -21.39
C GLU A 280 -0.39 -2.55 -21.90
N THR A 281 -1.03 -3.65 -21.50
CA THR A 281 -2.48 -3.84 -21.57
C THR A 281 -3.14 -3.54 -20.23
N HIS A 282 -4.43 -3.20 -20.23
CA HIS A 282 -5.20 -2.86 -19.03
C HIS A 282 -6.36 -3.83 -18.81
N ASP A 283 -6.38 -4.47 -17.64
CA ASP A 283 -7.53 -5.21 -17.13
C ASP A 283 -8.28 -4.32 -16.13
N LEU A 284 -9.53 -3.95 -16.46
CA LEU A 284 -10.36 -3.06 -15.66
C LEU A 284 -11.40 -3.85 -14.88
N GLN A 285 -11.62 -3.52 -13.62
CA GLN A 285 -12.66 -4.12 -12.80
C GLN A 285 -13.33 -3.05 -11.95
N GLN A 286 -14.65 -2.99 -12.01
CA GLN A 286 -15.49 -2.09 -11.22
C GLN A 286 -16.54 -2.92 -10.48
N ARG A 287 -16.77 -2.58 -9.22
CA ARG A 287 -17.82 -3.16 -8.38
C ARG A 287 -18.52 -2.06 -7.61
N HIS A 288 -19.84 -2.13 -7.60
CA HIS A 288 -20.72 -1.32 -6.79
C HIS A 288 -21.59 -2.25 -5.95
N ASP A 289 -21.49 -2.16 -4.64
CA ASP A 289 -22.27 -2.95 -3.69
C ASP A 289 -23.07 -2.02 -2.78
N GLN A 290 -24.40 -1.99 -2.93
CA GLN A 290 -25.30 -1.28 -2.03
C GLN A 290 -26.11 -2.28 -1.21
N ARG A 291 -26.10 -2.12 0.11
CA ARG A 291 -26.95 -2.89 1.03
C ARG A 291 -27.73 -1.97 1.95
N GLU A 292 -29.01 -2.27 2.11
CA GLU A 292 -29.88 -1.60 3.07
C GLU A 292 -30.58 -2.61 3.97
N SER A 293 -30.70 -2.27 5.24
CA SER A 293 -31.51 -3.00 6.21
C SER A 293 -32.37 -2.03 7.00
N LYS A 294 -33.64 -2.38 7.20
CA LYS A 294 -34.62 -1.64 7.99
C LYS A 294 -35.30 -2.63 8.92
N SER A 295 -35.21 -2.41 10.22
CA SER A 295 -35.97 -3.18 11.20
C SER A 295 -36.82 -2.26 12.07
N THR A 296 -38.05 -2.68 12.33
CA THR A 296 -38.96 -2.00 13.24
C THR A 296 -39.61 -3.02 14.14
N GLY A 297 -39.38 -2.90 15.44
CA GLY A 297 -39.91 -3.78 16.47
C GLY A 297 -40.77 -3.04 17.48
N LEU A 298 -41.82 -3.70 17.95
CA LEU A 298 -42.64 -3.30 19.08
C LEU A 298 -42.74 -4.52 20.01
N GLY A 299 -42.27 -4.40 21.25
CA GLY A 299 -42.35 -5.52 22.19
C GLY A 299 -42.41 -5.09 23.64
N ILE A 300 -43.02 -5.94 24.46
CA ILE A 300 -43.05 -5.85 25.92
C ILE A 300 -42.17 -7.00 26.42
N ASN A 301 -40.92 -6.71 26.77
CA ASN A 301 -39.99 -7.72 27.28
C ASN A 301 -39.15 -7.14 28.44
N GLN A 302 -39.15 -7.79 29.61
CA GLN A 302 -38.35 -7.36 30.78
C GLN A 302 -36.91 -7.92 30.77
N GLY A 303 -36.57 -8.80 29.83
CA GLY A 303 -35.20 -9.22 29.53
C GLY A 303 -34.68 -8.54 28.27
N ALA A 304 -33.39 -8.23 28.24
CA ALA A 304 -32.72 -7.60 27.10
C ALA A 304 -33.12 -8.26 25.77
N LEU A 305 -33.63 -7.45 24.84
CA LEU A 305 -33.56 -7.77 23.42
C LEU A 305 -32.08 -7.94 23.09
N ASN A 306 -31.60 -9.17 23.12
CA ASN A 306 -30.23 -9.51 22.76
C ASN A 306 -30.11 -9.21 21.26
N SER A 307 -29.38 -8.16 20.89
CA SER A 307 -29.03 -7.86 19.50
C SER A 307 -28.05 -8.89 18.90
N ALA A 308 -27.65 -9.90 19.68
CA ALA A 308 -26.79 -11.02 19.25
C ALA A 308 -27.54 -12.16 18.53
N MET A 309 -28.58 -11.87 17.75
CA MET A 309 -29.23 -12.87 16.89
C MET A 309 -29.48 -12.35 15.48
N VAL A 310 -28.43 -11.83 14.83
CA VAL A 310 -28.38 -11.66 13.35
C VAL A 310 -27.10 -12.25 12.73
N SER A 311 -26.11 -12.70 13.50
CA SER A 311 -24.84 -13.23 12.96
C SER A 311 -24.58 -14.74 13.11
N GLN A 312 -25.53 -15.55 13.62
CA GLN A 312 -25.32 -17.01 13.79
C GLN A 312 -26.27 -17.95 13.01
N LEU A 313 -26.98 -17.46 11.99
CA LEU A 313 -27.79 -18.31 11.10
C LEU A 313 -27.51 -18.08 9.61
N ARG A 314 -26.23 -17.95 9.23
CA ARG A 314 -25.79 -18.04 7.82
C ARG A 314 -24.76 -19.15 7.53
N GLU A 315 -24.58 -20.10 8.44
CA GLU A 315 -23.84 -21.34 8.16
C GLU A 315 -24.68 -22.57 8.55
N THR A 316 -25.72 -22.89 7.79
CA THR A 316 -26.23 -24.27 7.67
C THR A 316 -26.89 -24.49 6.30
N HIS A 317 -26.22 -24.12 5.22
CA HIS A 317 -26.59 -24.57 3.87
C HIS A 317 -25.39 -25.06 3.07
N LYS A 318 -24.61 -25.96 3.67
CA LYS A 318 -23.86 -27.00 2.93
C LYS A 318 -23.79 -28.23 3.82
N LEU A 319 -24.60 -29.25 3.53
CA LEU A 319 -24.27 -30.68 3.63
C LEU A 319 -25.54 -31.50 3.32
N GLY A 320 -25.38 -32.46 2.39
CA GLY A 320 -26.46 -33.22 1.77
C GLY A 320 -27.17 -34.21 2.69
N ALA A 321 -28.30 -34.72 2.18
CA ALA A 321 -29.10 -35.80 2.77
C ALA A 321 -28.27 -37.10 2.96
N PRO A 322 -28.61 -37.98 3.93
CA PRO A 322 -29.67 -38.97 3.67
C PRO A 322 -30.58 -39.31 4.89
N SER A 323 -31.47 -40.27 4.62
CA SER A 323 -32.72 -40.68 5.28
C SER A 323 -32.71 -41.41 6.64
N ARG A 324 -33.93 -41.58 7.19
CA ARG A 324 -34.48 -42.54 8.21
C ARG A 324 -34.72 -41.92 9.61
N LYS A 325 -35.98 -41.72 10.00
CA LYS A 325 -36.98 -42.62 10.66
C LYS A 325 -36.70 -42.90 12.14
N ASP A 326 -37.76 -42.65 12.92
CA ASP A 326 -38.10 -43.17 14.25
C ASP A 326 -37.52 -42.52 15.52
N ALA A 327 -38.42 -41.80 16.20
CA ALA A 327 -38.87 -41.98 17.57
C ALA A 327 -37.87 -42.41 18.67
N SER A 328 -37.89 -41.65 19.77
CA SER A 328 -38.32 -42.09 21.13
C SER A 328 -37.38 -41.77 22.31
N LEU A 329 -38.03 -41.53 23.46
CA LEU A 329 -37.57 -41.56 24.87
C LEU A 329 -36.55 -40.50 25.34
N LYS A 330 -36.91 -39.58 26.25
CA LYS A 330 -37.18 -39.70 27.71
C LYS A 330 -35.94 -39.98 28.58
N HIS A 331 -35.64 -38.99 29.41
CA HIS A 331 -35.11 -39.06 30.80
C HIS A 331 -33.75 -39.71 31.07
N LYS A 332 -32.80 -38.88 31.54
CA LYS A 332 -32.00 -38.97 32.79
C LYS A 332 -30.79 -38.03 32.60
N GLY A 333 -30.60 -37.02 33.44
CA GLY A 333 -30.11 -37.15 34.81
C GLY A 333 -28.58 -37.16 34.71
N ASP A 334 -27.89 -36.05 34.90
CA ASP A 334 -27.51 -35.47 36.20
C ASP A 334 -25.97 -35.46 36.21
N LEU A 335 -25.38 -34.30 36.55
CA LEU A 335 -24.07 -34.10 37.20
C LEU A 335 -23.40 -32.83 36.66
N ALA A 336 -23.81 -31.68 37.22
CA ALA A 336 -22.92 -30.63 37.73
C ALA A 336 -23.74 -29.49 38.35
N ARG A 337 -24.62 -29.86 39.29
CA ARG A 337 -25.21 -28.94 40.28
C ARG A 337 -24.41 -29.12 41.56
N ARG A 338 -23.44 -28.24 41.78
CA ARG A 338 -22.98 -27.76 43.10
C ARG A 338 -21.89 -26.72 42.82
N ASP A 339 -22.30 -25.46 42.91
CA ASP A 339 -21.54 -24.31 43.46
C ASP A 339 -22.24 -23.00 43.05
N LEU A 340 -23.54 -22.91 43.39
CA LEU A 340 -24.25 -21.64 43.40
C LEU A 340 -25.30 -21.63 44.51
N ASP A 341 -24.81 -21.78 45.74
CA ASP A 341 -25.44 -21.22 46.92
C ASP A 341 -24.35 -20.45 47.67
N ARG A 342 -24.65 -19.19 48.00
CA ARG A 342 -23.83 -18.21 48.75
C ARG A 342 -23.05 -17.20 47.89
N MET A 343 -23.76 -16.18 47.43
CA MET A 343 -23.58 -14.80 47.90
C MET A 343 -24.78 -13.96 47.43
N GLU A 344 -25.89 -14.24 48.08
CA GLU A 344 -26.95 -13.27 48.33
C GLU A 344 -26.46 -12.21 49.33
N SER A 345 -27.07 -11.03 49.28
CA SER A 345 -26.89 -9.84 50.13
C SER A 345 -25.73 -8.91 49.76
N GLY A 346 -25.94 -7.61 49.55
CA GLY A 346 -27.17 -6.84 49.72
C GLY A 346 -26.99 -5.36 49.39
N HIS A 347 -28.13 -4.68 49.40
CA HIS A 347 -28.39 -3.24 49.27
C HIS A 347 -28.39 -2.69 47.83
N ALA A 348 -29.53 -2.76 47.13
CA ALA A 348 -30.73 -1.89 47.22
C ALA A 348 -30.63 -0.75 46.19
N ALA A 349 -31.12 -0.95 44.95
CA ALA A 349 -32.52 -0.75 44.53
C ALA A 349 -32.92 0.72 44.43
N GLY A 350 -33.06 1.21 43.20
CA GLY A 350 -33.69 2.49 42.87
C GLY A 350 -33.22 3.06 41.54
N LEU A 351 -34.10 3.01 40.53
CA LEU A 351 -34.03 3.63 39.18
C LEU A 351 -33.56 2.76 38.00
N GLU A 352 -33.45 1.43 38.13
CA GLU A 352 -33.53 0.54 36.97
C GLU A 352 -34.97 0.04 36.77
N ALA A 353 -35.86 0.98 36.46
CA ALA A 353 -37.24 0.69 36.03
C ALA A 353 -37.79 1.81 35.14
N LEU A 354 -37.04 2.22 34.11
CA LEU A 354 -37.68 2.76 32.92
C LEU A 354 -38.04 1.56 32.04
N SER A 355 -39.29 1.16 32.17
CA SER A 355 -40.06 0.31 31.26
C SER A 355 -39.43 0.23 29.86
N LYS A 356 -38.84 -0.91 29.50
CA LYS A 356 -38.46 -1.25 28.11
C LYS A 356 -39.72 -1.64 27.31
N ASN A 357 -40.79 -0.87 27.42
CA ASN A 357 -41.86 -0.85 26.41
C ASN A 357 -41.33 0.01 25.26
N GLY A 358 -40.68 -0.62 24.28
CA GLY A 358 -39.86 0.11 23.32
C GLY A 358 -40.25 -0.14 21.88
N TYR A 359 -40.76 0.89 21.22
CA TYR A 359 -40.59 1.02 19.77
C TYR A 359 -39.09 1.13 19.46
N MET A 360 -38.58 0.23 18.63
CA MET A 360 -37.21 0.25 18.13
C MET A 360 -37.25 0.31 16.59
N ARG A 361 -36.51 1.24 16.01
CA ARG A 361 -36.29 1.36 14.56
C ARG A 361 -34.80 1.48 14.29
N GLN A 362 -34.28 0.56 13.48
CA GLN A 362 -32.90 0.58 13.01
C GLN A 362 -32.90 0.65 11.48
N HIS A 363 -32.11 1.55 10.93
CA HIS A 363 -31.84 1.64 9.52
C HIS A 363 -30.33 1.69 9.28
N THR A 364 -29.82 0.73 8.51
CA THR A 364 -28.42 0.67 8.11
C THR A 364 -28.34 0.70 6.60
N GLN A 365 -27.43 1.50 6.06
CA GLN A 365 -27.08 1.56 4.65
C GLN A 365 -25.57 1.45 4.52
N SER A 366 -25.09 0.65 3.57
CA SER A 366 -23.68 0.58 3.22
C SER A 366 -23.55 0.58 1.70
N ILE A 367 -22.69 1.42 1.17
CA ILE A 367 -22.30 1.50 -0.24
C ILE A 367 -20.80 1.23 -0.29
N SER A 368 -20.37 0.30 -1.13
CA SER A 368 -18.96 0.03 -1.40
C SER A 368 -18.73 0.08 -2.90
N ASP A 369 -17.93 1.04 -3.33
CA ASP A 369 -17.44 1.15 -4.69
C ASP A 369 -15.97 0.73 -4.72
N SER A 370 -15.60 -0.06 -5.72
CA SER A 370 -14.20 -0.32 -6.02
C SER A 370 -13.96 -0.30 -7.51
N ALA A 371 -12.84 0.31 -7.90
CA ALA A 371 -12.35 0.29 -9.27
C ALA A 371 -10.88 -0.13 -9.24
N GLN A 372 -10.50 -1.05 -10.11
CA GLN A 372 -9.15 -1.54 -10.25
C GLN A 372 -8.78 -1.50 -11.74
N ASP A 373 -7.59 -0.99 -12.01
CA ASP A 373 -6.97 -0.94 -13.33
C ASP A 373 -5.60 -1.62 -13.20
N ASN A 374 -5.50 -2.86 -13.65
CA ASN A 374 -4.28 -3.64 -13.55
C ASN A 374 -3.57 -3.68 -14.90
N THR A 375 -2.33 -3.22 -14.92
CA THR A 375 -1.52 -3.19 -16.14
C THR A 375 -0.71 -4.47 -16.31
N ARG A 376 -0.43 -4.86 -17.56
CA ARG A 376 0.44 -6.00 -17.90
C ARG A 376 1.28 -5.66 -19.13
N GLY A 377 2.60 -5.58 -18.99
CA GLY A 377 3.51 -5.40 -20.13
C GLY A 377 3.77 -6.68 -20.93
N SER A 378 4.33 -6.51 -22.13
CA SER A 378 4.72 -7.61 -23.03
C SER A 378 5.78 -8.53 -22.41
N GLN A 379 5.71 -9.82 -22.74
CA GLN A 379 6.59 -10.88 -22.21
C GLN A 379 7.34 -11.56 -23.36
N LEU A 380 8.66 -11.49 -23.36
CA LEU A 380 9.51 -12.07 -24.40
C LEU A 380 10.49 -13.04 -23.73
N LEU A 381 10.48 -14.30 -24.18
CA LEU A 381 11.33 -15.37 -23.66
C LEU A 381 12.09 -16.07 -24.78
N ALA A 382 13.39 -16.27 -24.61
CA ALA A 382 14.25 -17.03 -25.52
C ALA A 382 15.06 -18.07 -24.73
N GLY A 383 15.24 -19.27 -25.30
CA GLY A 383 16.19 -20.24 -24.75
C GLY A 383 17.64 -19.85 -25.02
N GLY A 384 17.90 -19.26 -26.20
CA GLY A 384 19.18 -18.73 -26.67
C GLY A 384 19.20 -17.20 -26.66
N GLU A 385 19.67 -16.58 -27.74
CA GLU A 385 19.87 -15.14 -27.84
C GLU A 385 18.54 -14.38 -28.00
N LEU A 386 18.39 -13.25 -27.32
CA LEU A 386 17.24 -12.36 -27.45
C LEU A 386 17.70 -10.97 -27.90
N THR A 387 17.36 -10.59 -29.13
CA THR A 387 17.73 -9.31 -29.73
C THR A 387 16.51 -8.47 -30.07
N ILE A 388 16.48 -7.21 -29.60
CA ILE A 388 15.49 -6.21 -30.00
C ILE A 388 16.24 -4.98 -30.53
N GLN A 389 16.02 -4.65 -31.80
CA GLN A 389 16.79 -3.61 -32.48
C GLN A 389 15.88 -2.60 -33.19
N ALA A 390 15.86 -1.37 -32.68
CA ALA A 390 15.32 -0.21 -33.36
C ALA A 390 16.42 0.40 -34.26
N THR A 391 16.34 0.14 -35.56
CA THR A 391 17.38 0.45 -36.55
C THR A 391 17.42 1.92 -36.98
N GLY A 392 16.34 2.67 -36.77
CA GLY A 392 16.22 4.06 -37.23
C GLY A 392 15.69 5.07 -36.20
N GLY A 393 15.03 4.60 -35.13
CA GLY A 393 14.38 5.42 -34.13
C GLY A 393 14.54 4.85 -32.72
N ASP A 394 13.55 5.10 -31.87
CA ASP A 394 13.56 4.74 -30.46
C ASP A 394 13.04 3.32 -30.20
N LEU A 395 13.47 2.76 -29.07
CA LEU A 395 12.93 1.53 -28.47
C LEU A 395 12.30 1.88 -27.14
N ASN A 396 10.96 1.77 -27.05
CA ASN A 396 10.17 2.10 -25.88
C ASN A 396 9.58 0.83 -25.24
N LEU A 397 9.82 0.63 -23.95
CA LEU A 397 9.43 -0.57 -23.20
C LEU A 397 8.72 -0.14 -21.90
N ARG A 398 7.51 -0.60 -21.66
CA ARG A 398 6.75 -0.32 -20.43
C ARG A 398 6.30 -1.60 -19.73
N GLY A 399 6.73 -1.78 -18.48
CA GLY A 399 6.41 -2.95 -17.65
C GLY A 399 6.75 -4.30 -18.32
N ALA A 400 7.70 -4.31 -19.26
CA ALA A 400 8.02 -5.48 -20.07
C ALA A 400 8.81 -6.51 -19.26
N ARG A 401 8.68 -7.79 -19.61
CA ARG A 401 9.52 -8.88 -19.06
C ARG A 401 10.27 -9.56 -20.18
N ILE A 402 11.58 -9.43 -20.19
CA ILE A 402 12.45 -9.93 -21.27
C ILE A 402 13.48 -10.86 -20.64
N SER A 403 13.49 -12.12 -21.07
CA SER A 403 14.40 -13.12 -20.52
C SER A 403 15.04 -13.98 -21.60
N SER A 404 16.34 -14.21 -21.45
CA SER A 404 17.08 -15.28 -22.12
C SER A 404 17.51 -16.32 -21.07
N GLU A 405 17.29 -17.61 -21.33
CA GLU A 405 17.67 -18.68 -20.38
C GLU A 405 19.18 -18.98 -20.40
N GLN A 406 19.81 -19.03 -21.58
CA GLN A 406 21.22 -19.42 -21.72
C GLN A 406 22.06 -18.41 -22.53
N GLY A 407 21.43 -17.39 -23.12
CA GLY A 407 22.06 -16.43 -24.03
C GLY A 407 22.08 -15.00 -23.53
N SER A 408 22.39 -14.06 -24.41
CA SER A 408 22.34 -12.63 -24.10
C SER A 408 20.97 -12.01 -24.39
N VAL A 409 20.68 -10.92 -23.68
CA VAL A 409 19.61 -9.98 -24.01
C VAL A 409 20.25 -8.70 -24.54
N THR A 410 20.01 -8.40 -25.82
CA THR A 410 20.52 -7.21 -26.49
C THR A 410 19.38 -6.29 -26.89
N LEU A 411 19.36 -5.08 -26.32
CA LEU A 411 18.42 -4.01 -26.63
C LEU A 411 19.19 -2.83 -27.25
N ALA A 412 18.94 -2.55 -28.52
CA ALA A 412 19.67 -1.52 -29.26
C ALA A 412 18.73 -0.53 -29.97
N ALA A 413 19.00 0.76 -29.84
CA ALA A 413 18.25 1.83 -30.49
C ALA A 413 19.17 2.80 -31.25
N ALA A 414 18.80 3.12 -32.49
CA ALA A 414 19.44 4.18 -33.27
C ALA A 414 19.07 5.59 -32.79
N GLY A 415 17.95 5.73 -32.08
CA GLY A 415 17.58 6.91 -31.29
C GLY A 415 17.81 6.65 -29.80
N ASN A 416 16.74 6.82 -29.02
CA ASN A 416 16.69 6.63 -27.58
C ASN A 416 16.24 5.21 -27.19
N LEU A 417 16.75 4.70 -26.08
CA LEU A 417 16.25 3.48 -25.45
C LEU A 417 15.57 3.86 -24.13
N ASN A 418 14.25 3.72 -24.08
CA ASN A 418 13.44 4.07 -22.91
C ASN A 418 12.84 2.80 -22.29
N LEU A 419 13.31 2.46 -21.09
CA LEU A 419 12.80 1.38 -20.26
C LEU A 419 12.06 2.01 -19.07
N ASP A 420 10.75 1.85 -19.04
CA ASP A 420 9.86 2.47 -18.05
C ASP A 420 8.92 1.44 -17.41
N THR A 421 8.18 1.88 -16.41
CA THR A 421 7.21 1.11 -15.64
C THR A 421 5.81 1.17 -16.23
N ALA A 422 5.00 0.14 -16.00
CA ALA A 422 3.56 0.17 -16.23
C ALA A 422 2.83 0.52 -14.92
N LEU A 423 1.76 1.33 -14.97
CA LEU A 423 1.10 1.87 -13.77
C LEU A 423 -0.25 1.20 -13.51
N SER A 424 -0.35 0.40 -12.44
CA SER A 424 -1.63 -0.11 -11.93
C SER A 424 -2.26 0.87 -10.93
N ARG A 425 -3.60 0.98 -10.95
CA ARG A 425 -4.38 1.84 -10.06
C ARG A 425 -5.47 1.07 -9.34
N GLN A 426 -5.73 1.42 -8.08
CA GLN A 426 -6.85 0.91 -7.31
C GLN A 426 -7.54 2.06 -6.60
N GLN A 427 -8.86 2.11 -6.67
CA GLN A 427 -9.71 3.07 -5.97
C GLN A 427 -10.77 2.32 -5.20
N LYS A 428 -11.03 2.74 -3.97
CA LYS A 428 -12.06 2.19 -3.10
C LYS A 428 -12.79 3.33 -2.42
N ARG A 429 -14.11 3.22 -2.32
CA ARG A 429 -14.97 4.11 -1.54
C ARG A 429 -15.93 3.27 -0.74
N ASN A 430 -16.02 3.53 0.55
CA ASN A 430 -16.94 2.87 1.45
C ASN A 430 -17.72 3.94 2.23
N ASP A 431 -19.03 3.99 2.00
CA ASP A 431 -19.93 4.88 2.70
C ASP A 431 -20.87 4.03 3.56
N THR A 432 -20.92 4.30 4.85
CA THR A 432 -21.82 3.61 5.78
C THR A 432 -22.63 4.62 6.58
N GLY A 433 -23.93 4.34 6.71
CA GLY A 433 -24.88 5.14 7.46
C GLY A 433 -25.72 4.25 8.36
N GLU A 434 -25.80 4.61 9.64
CA GLU A 434 -26.63 3.90 10.61
C GLU A 434 -27.48 4.89 11.40
N VAL A 435 -28.78 4.64 11.45
CA VAL A 435 -29.75 5.38 12.25
C VAL A 435 -30.48 4.43 13.17
N ASN A 436 -30.29 4.62 14.47
CA ASN A 436 -30.95 3.87 15.53
C ASN A 436 -31.87 4.81 16.31
N THR A 437 -33.15 4.50 16.34
CA THR A 437 -34.17 5.23 17.11
C THR A 437 -34.90 4.26 18.02
N GLY A 438 -34.89 4.51 19.32
CA GLY A 438 -35.44 3.58 20.31
C GLY A 438 -35.82 4.29 21.60
N GLY A 439 -37.09 4.20 22.00
CA GLY A 439 -37.60 4.90 23.19
C GLY A 439 -37.30 6.41 23.13
N LEU A 440 -36.43 6.88 24.02
CA LEU A 440 -35.98 8.29 24.09
C LEU A 440 -34.67 8.59 23.35
N GLN A 441 -34.02 7.59 22.73
CA GLN A 441 -32.70 7.71 22.09
C GLN A 441 -32.80 7.77 20.56
N HIS A 442 -32.00 8.64 19.94
CA HIS A 442 -31.80 8.72 18.49
C HIS A 442 -30.30 8.90 18.19
N ARG A 443 -29.67 7.92 17.54
CA ARG A 443 -28.26 7.94 17.12
C ARG A 443 -28.17 7.86 15.61
N ARG A 444 -27.40 8.77 15.00
CA ARG A 444 -27.03 8.75 13.57
C ARG A 444 -25.52 8.72 13.48
N GLN A 445 -24.98 7.69 12.82
CA GLN A 445 -23.56 7.52 12.58
C GLN A 445 -23.33 7.42 11.07
N GLU A 446 -22.40 8.20 10.55
CA GLU A 446 -21.99 8.18 9.14
C GLU A 446 -20.47 8.04 9.06
N THR A 447 -19.99 7.22 8.14
CA THR A 447 -18.56 7.03 7.90
C THR A 447 -18.35 6.91 6.39
N GLU A 448 -17.52 7.78 5.84
CA GLU A 448 -17.07 7.78 4.45
C GLU A 448 -15.57 7.55 4.45
N GLN A 449 -15.12 6.55 3.70
CA GLN A 449 -13.72 6.22 3.52
C GLN A 449 -13.42 6.14 2.04
N THR A 450 -12.42 6.87 1.58
CA THR A 450 -11.90 6.77 0.21
C THR A 450 -10.42 6.40 0.26
N GLY A 451 -10.01 5.51 -0.62
CA GLY A 451 -8.63 5.09 -0.78
C GLY A 451 -8.26 5.06 -2.25
N GLN A 452 -7.10 5.61 -2.59
CA GLN A 452 -6.49 5.52 -3.91
C GLN A 452 -5.07 4.99 -3.78
N GLN A 453 -4.70 4.06 -4.65
CA GLN A 453 -3.39 3.45 -4.67
C GLN A 453 -2.86 3.39 -6.11
N GLN A 454 -1.60 3.78 -6.28
CA GLN A 454 -0.86 3.79 -7.54
C GLN A 454 0.40 2.95 -7.35
N GLN A 455 0.56 1.91 -8.17
CA GLN A 455 1.70 0.98 -8.09
C GLN A 455 2.36 0.80 -9.46
N HIS A 456 3.68 0.94 -9.50
CA HIS A 456 4.46 0.77 -10.71
C HIS A 456 4.96 -0.68 -10.86
N GLN A 457 4.65 -1.30 -12.00
CA GLN A 457 5.25 -2.56 -12.43
C GLN A 457 6.55 -2.27 -13.20
N LEU A 458 7.66 -2.69 -12.61
CA LEU A 458 9.02 -2.53 -13.16
C LEU A 458 9.19 -3.27 -14.49
N THR A 459 10.02 -2.73 -15.39
CA THR A 459 10.51 -3.50 -16.54
C THR A 459 11.65 -4.41 -16.10
N ARG A 460 11.57 -5.70 -16.42
CA ARG A 460 12.54 -6.72 -16.00
C ARG A 460 13.30 -7.32 -17.16
N LEU A 461 14.63 -7.37 -17.02
CA LEU A 461 15.55 -7.96 -17.99
C LEU A 461 16.41 -9.03 -17.29
N THR A 462 16.46 -10.24 -17.85
CA THR A 462 17.29 -11.35 -17.32
C THR A 462 18.00 -12.09 -18.44
N GLY A 463 19.27 -12.45 -18.24
CA GLY A 463 20.04 -13.23 -19.21
C GLY A 463 21.48 -13.49 -18.78
N GLN A 464 22.21 -14.28 -19.55
CA GLN A 464 23.63 -14.54 -19.27
C GLN A 464 24.50 -13.30 -19.47
N ARG A 465 24.15 -12.45 -20.45
CA ARG A 465 24.68 -11.09 -20.60
C ARG A 465 23.55 -10.14 -20.94
N ILE A 466 23.66 -8.89 -20.53
CA ILE A 466 22.69 -7.85 -20.91
C ILE A 466 23.46 -6.71 -21.57
N GLN A 467 23.06 -6.35 -22.79
CA GLN A 467 23.62 -5.23 -23.55
C GLN A 467 22.51 -4.23 -23.87
N LEU A 468 22.64 -3.02 -23.35
CA LEU A 468 21.75 -1.89 -23.61
C LEU A 468 22.52 -0.84 -24.39
N ALA A 469 22.07 -0.48 -25.59
CA ALA A 469 22.76 0.48 -26.43
C ALA A 469 21.78 1.50 -27.04
N ALA A 470 22.07 2.79 -26.84
CA ALA A 470 21.38 3.89 -27.50
C ALA A 470 22.39 4.81 -28.18
N LYS A 471 22.15 5.21 -29.42
CA LYS A 471 22.99 6.25 -30.06
C LYS A 471 22.70 7.64 -29.51
N GLN A 472 21.53 7.87 -28.93
CA GLN A 472 21.17 9.07 -28.19
C GLN A 472 21.09 8.73 -26.69
N ASP A 473 19.95 8.94 -26.04
CA ASP A 473 19.81 8.78 -24.60
C ASP A 473 19.34 7.37 -24.21
N LEU A 474 19.82 6.89 -23.07
CA LEU A 474 19.39 5.65 -22.42
C LEU A 474 18.68 6.00 -21.11
N ASN A 475 17.38 5.79 -21.04
CA ASN A 475 16.55 6.13 -19.89
C ASN A 475 16.01 4.88 -19.20
N LEU A 476 16.43 4.65 -17.96
CA LEU A 476 16.07 3.49 -17.14
C LEU A 476 15.29 3.95 -15.91
N ARG A 477 13.96 3.93 -15.98
CA ARG A 477 13.06 4.33 -14.87
C ARG A 477 12.29 3.13 -14.36
N GLY A 478 12.55 2.75 -13.11
CA GLY A 478 11.98 1.55 -12.50
C GLY A 478 12.31 0.27 -13.29
N VAL A 479 13.60 0.01 -13.47
CA VAL A 479 14.12 -1.14 -14.22
C VAL A 479 14.81 -2.11 -13.28
N GLU A 480 14.55 -3.40 -13.44
CA GLU A 480 15.28 -4.49 -12.78
C GLU A 480 16.01 -5.32 -13.85
N ALA A 481 17.30 -5.07 -14.05
CA ALA A 481 18.11 -5.78 -15.03
C ALA A 481 19.19 -6.62 -14.32
N VAL A 482 19.12 -7.95 -14.47
CA VAL A 482 20.01 -8.89 -13.80
C VAL A 482 20.70 -9.78 -14.83
N ALA A 483 21.99 -9.55 -15.02
CA ALA A 483 22.85 -10.39 -15.84
C ALA A 483 23.62 -11.39 -14.98
N GLU A 484 23.65 -12.66 -15.37
CA GLU A 484 24.54 -13.63 -14.71
C GLU A 484 26.01 -13.25 -14.92
N GLY A 485 26.39 -12.93 -16.15
CA GLY A 485 27.69 -12.38 -16.55
C GLY A 485 27.68 -10.85 -16.61
N ALA A 486 28.28 -10.29 -17.65
CA ALA A 486 28.42 -8.84 -17.81
C ALA A 486 27.08 -8.14 -18.13
N LEU A 487 26.90 -6.97 -17.52
CA LEU A 487 25.88 -5.99 -17.91
C LEU A 487 26.58 -4.75 -18.44
N THR A 488 26.25 -4.37 -19.68
CA THR A 488 26.83 -3.19 -20.35
C THR A 488 25.72 -2.28 -20.85
N ALA A 489 25.76 -1.01 -20.45
CA ALA A 489 24.81 0.01 -20.87
C ALA A 489 25.56 1.21 -21.45
N VAL A 490 25.31 1.52 -22.72
CA VAL A 490 26.01 2.56 -23.47
C VAL A 490 25.02 3.53 -24.10
N ALA A 491 25.20 4.82 -23.83
CA ALA A 491 24.47 5.93 -24.43
C ALA A 491 25.42 6.85 -25.19
N GLY A 492 25.10 7.22 -26.42
CA GLY A 492 25.82 8.30 -27.12
C GLY A 492 25.55 9.68 -26.51
N GLY A 493 24.39 9.84 -25.86
CA GLY A 493 23.96 11.01 -25.11
C GLY A 493 24.05 10.80 -23.60
N ARG A 494 22.94 11.02 -22.89
CA ARG A 494 22.79 10.84 -21.44
C ARG A 494 22.35 9.42 -21.09
N LEU A 495 22.85 8.89 -19.98
CA LEU A 495 22.37 7.65 -19.36
C LEU A 495 21.70 7.99 -18.02
N THR A 496 20.42 7.68 -17.86
CA THR A 496 19.68 7.90 -16.62
C THR A 496 19.23 6.57 -16.00
N VAL A 497 19.41 6.43 -14.68
CA VAL A 497 18.90 5.31 -13.87
C VAL A 497 18.17 5.87 -12.67
N SER A 498 16.85 5.77 -12.63
CA SER A 498 16.05 6.42 -11.59
C SER A 498 15.04 5.50 -10.92
N ALA A 499 14.87 5.69 -9.62
CA ALA A 499 13.74 5.16 -8.86
C ALA A 499 12.40 5.67 -9.39
N VAL A 500 11.32 5.02 -8.96
CA VAL A 500 9.94 5.46 -9.19
C VAL A 500 9.18 5.50 -7.86
N ASN A 501 8.22 6.42 -7.70
CA ASN A 501 7.45 6.53 -6.45
C ASN A 501 6.06 5.92 -6.63
N ASP A 502 5.72 4.95 -5.78
CA ASP A 502 4.34 4.50 -5.57
C ASP A 502 3.62 5.50 -4.67
N ARG A 503 2.29 5.61 -4.80
CA ARG A 503 1.48 6.58 -4.06
C ARG A 503 0.24 5.95 -3.47
N GLN A 504 -0.02 6.26 -2.21
CA GLN A 504 -1.24 5.88 -1.49
C GLN A 504 -1.88 7.13 -0.89
N GLN A 505 -3.18 7.30 -1.12
CA GLN A 505 -3.98 8.39 -0.57
C GLN A 505 -5.21 7.82 0.12
N GLU A 506 -5.47 8.25 1.34
CA GLU A 506 -6.61 7.82 2.13
C GLU A 506 -7.31 9.03 2.73
N THR A 507 -8.63 9.07 2.63
CA THR A 507 -9.47 10.05 3.33
C THR A 507 -10.54 9.31 4.12
N ALA A 508 -10.72 9.65 5.38
CA ALA A 508 -11.71 9.06 6.26
C ALA A 508 -12.46 10.15 7.03
N ASN A 509 -13.76 10.25 6.79
CA ASN A 509 -14.66 11.19 7.45
C ASN A 509 -15.65 10.41 8.29
N GLN A 510 -15.77 10.76 9.56
CA GLN A 510 -16.71 10.12 10.49
C GLN A 510 -17.54 11.17 11.20
N SER A 511 -18.86 10.95 11.27
CA SER A 511 -19.77 11.77 12.07
C SER A 511 -20.67 10.89 12.95
N ASP A 512 -20.83 11.26 14.22
CA ASP A 512 -21.69 10.56 15.18
C ASP A 512 -22.51 11.61 15.94
N ILE A 513 -23.84 11.55 15.77
CA ILE A 513 -24.79 12.44 16.44
C ILE A 513 -25.76 11.58 17.24
N THR A 514 -25.69 11.70 18.55
CA THR A 514 -26.63 11.05 19.47
C THR A 514 -27.51 12.09 20.17
N LYS A 515 -28.82 11.86 20.20
CA LYS A 515 -29.84 12.67 20.88
C LYS A 515 -30.61 11.78 21.86
N GLY A 516 -31.07 12.34 22.98
CA GLY A 516 -31.73 11.59 24.03
C GLY A 516 -30.75 11.06 25.06
N ASN A 517 -31.01 9.87 25.61
CA ASN A 517 -30.17 9.28 26.65
C ASN A 517 -28.88 8.69 26.01
N PHE A 518 -27.70 9.10 26.44
CA PHE A 518 -26.42 8.50 26.06
C PHE A 518 -25.54 8.33 27.30
N ARG A 519 -24.57 7.42 27.24
CA ARG A 519 -23.65 7.22 28.36
C ARG A 519 -22.50 8.22 28.25
N SER A 520 -22.46 9.18 29.16
CA SER A 520 -21.38 10.18 29.27
C SER A 520 -20.41 9.70 30.35
N GLY A 521 -19.67 8.62 30.08
CA GLY A 521 -18.82 7.92 31.06
C GLY A 521 -19.42 6.60 31.56
N ARG A 522 -18.79 6.01 32.59
CA ARG A 522 -19.07 4.61 32.99
C ARG A 522 -20.40 4.40 33.68
N THR A 523 -20.83 5.35 34.49
CA THR A 523 -22.02 5.26 35.36
C THR A 523 -22.97 6.45 35.19
N SER A 524 -22.60 7.44 34.38
CA SER A 524 -23.40 8.61 34.06
C SER A 524 -24.19 8.43 32.76
N THR A 525 -25.50 8.59 32.87
CA THR A 525 -26.43 8.68 31.75
C THR A 525 -26.77 10.14 31.53
N THR A 526 -26.49 10.67 30.35
CA THR A 526 -26.83 12.03 29.93
C THR A 526 -28.01 12.01 28.98
N ILE A 527 -29.03 12.78 29.29
CA ILE A 527 -30.15 13.08 28.40
C ILE A 527 -29.85 14.40 27.70
N GLY A 528 -29.60 14.38 26.40
CA GLY A 528 -29.25 15.61 25.66
C GLY A 528 -28.87 15.37 24.22
N ARG A 529 -27.89 16.12 23.71
CA ARG A 529 -27.32 15.95 22.37
C ARG A 529 -25.79 15.87 22.47
N GLN A 530 -25.19 14.90 21.78
CA GLN A 530 -23.76 14.75 21.55
C GLN A 530 -23.51 14.70 20.05
N ALA A 531 -22.49 15.42 19.57
CA ALA A 531 -22.04 15.39 18.18
C ALA A 531 -20.51 15.31 18.13
N GLN A 532 -19.99 14.34 17.40
CA GLN A 532 -18.56 14.11 17.18
C GLN A 532 -18.28 14.02 15.68
N HIS A 533 -17.21 14.66 15.23
CA HIS A 533 -16.76 14.67 13.85
C HIS A 533 -15.24 14.48 13.80
N ASN A 534 -14.77 13.60 12.94
CA ASN A 534 -13.36 13.27 12.76
C ASN A 534 -13.08 13.13 11.26
N ASP A 535 -12.25 14.01 10.72
CA ASP A 535 -11.81 13.99 9.34
C ASP A 535 -10.30 13.71 9.33
N GLN A 536 -9.89 12.75 8.52
CA GLN A 536 -8.50 12.33 8.39
C GLN A 536 -8.15 12.24 6.91
N GLN A 537 -7.00 12.78 6.54
CA GLN A 537 -6.43 12.68 5.21
C GLN A 537 -4.96 12.29 5.34
N ALA A 538 -4.56 11.24 4.64
CA ALA A 538 -3.18 10.79 4.59
C ALA A 538 -2.76 10.57 3.14
N GLN A 539 -1.53 10.96 2.82
CA GLN A 539 -0.85 10.63 1.58
C GLN A 539 0.54 10.09 1.93
N SER A 540 0.92 9.00 1.29
CA SER A 540 2.27 8.45 1.39
C SER A 540 2.79 8.13 0.00
N ASP A 541 4.00 8.62 -0.28
CA ASP A 541 4.77 8.24 -1.45
C ASP A 541 5.88 7.26 -1.00
N THR A 542 6.19 6.23 -1.78
CA THR A 542 7.22 5.23 -1.44
C THR A 542 8.10 4.95 -2.66
N SER A 543 9.42 5.13 -2.54
CA SER A 543 10.35 4.97 -3.67
C SER A 543 10.76 3.51 -3.92
N GLN A 544 10.46 2.98 -5.12
CA GLN A 544 10.94 1.71 -5.68
C GLN A 544 12.23 1.89 -6.49
N ALA A 545 13.17 0.97 -6.32
CA ALA A 545 14.47 1.00 -6.99
C ALA A 545 14.40 0.70 -8.47
N SER A 546 15.26 1.36 -9.25
CA SER A 546 15.91 0.66 -10.35
C SER A 546 17.09 -0.14 -9.79
N ALA A 547 17.27 -1.36 -10.28
CA ALA A 547 18.33 -2.27 -9.90
C ALA A 547 19.03 -2.81 -11.16
N LEU A 548 20.34 -2.53 -11.30
CA LEU A 548 21.19 -3.09 -12.35
C LEU A 548 22.23 -4.00 -11.70
N ALA A 549 22.25 -5.27 -12.06
CA ALA A 549 23.12 -6.26 -11.43
C ALA A 549 23.89 -7.11 -12.46
N SER A 550 25.19 -7.27 -12.21
CA SER A 550 26.06 -8.25 -12.85
C SER A 550 26.59 -9.22 -11.79
N LEU A 551 26.18 -10.49 -11.85
CA LEU A 551 26.36 -11.45 -10.74
C LEU A 551 27.71 -12.16 -10.73
N THR A 552 28.39 -12.26 -11.87
CA THR A 552 29.71 -12.93 -12.00
C THR A 552 30.78 -12.06 -12.66
N ASP A 553 30.43 -10.91 -13.23
CA ASP A 553 31.36 -10.04 -13.94
C ASP A 553 31.18 -8.55 -13.55
N ARG A 554 31.65 -7.65 -14.42
CA ARG A 554 31.61 -6.19 -14.24
C ARG A 554 30.32 -5.59 -14.79
N LEU A 555 29.78 -4.63 -14.05
CA LEU A 555 28.76 -3.70 -14.52
C LEU A 555 29.43 -2.48 -15.16
N THR A 556 29.08 -2.17 -16.41
CA THR A 556 29.65 -1.02 -17.15
C THR A 556 28.54 -0.08 -17.62
N LEU A 557 28.62 1.20 -17.22
CA LEU A 557 27.74 2.28 -17.66
C LEU A 557 28.58 3.35 -18.38
N GLN A 558 28.25 3.67 -19.62
CA GLN A 558 28.98 4.66 -20.40
C GLN A 558 28.02 5.64 -21.07
N ALA A 559 28.30 6.94 -20.95
CA ALA A 559 27.55 8.00 -21.59
C ALA A 559 28.48 8.98 -22.33
N GLY A 560 28.10 9.40 -23.54
CA GLY A 560 28.79 10.48 -24.24
C GLY A 560 28.58 11.86 -23.58
N GLN A 561 27.54 11.99 -22.73
CA GLN A 561 27.22 13.17 -21.92
C GLN A 561 27.23 12.85 -20.42
N ALA A 562 26.08 12.87 -19.75
CA ALA A 562 25.99 12.67 -18.30
C ALA A 562 25.52 11.26 -17.95
N VAL A 563 25.98 10.74 -16.81
CA VAL A 563 25.39 9.58 -16.13
C VAL A 563 24.68 10.06 -14.87
N ASP A 564 23.36 9.91 -14.82
CA ASP A 564 22.53 10.35 -13.69
C ASP A 564 21.88 9.14 -13.01
N ILE A 565 22.20 8.90 -11.73
CA ILE A 565 21.71 7.77 -10.94
C ILE A 565 20.94 8.31 -9.73
N THR A 566 19.66 8.01 -9.62
CA THR A 566 18.77 8.52 -8.56
C THR A 566 18.04 7.39 -7.84
N GLY A 567 18.24 7.27 -6.52
CA GLY A 567 17.68 6.23 -5.66
C GLY A 567 17.79 4.81 -6.22
N SER A 568 18.90 4.45 -6.86
CA SER A 568 19.02 3.18 -7.59
C SER A 568 20.14 2.30 -7.04
N ASP A 569 20.00 0.99 -7.26
CA ASP A 569 20.94 -0.02 -6.81
C ASP A 569 21.76 -0.54 -7.99
N LEU A 570 23.09 -0.39 -7.93
CA LEU A 570 24.03 -0.87 -8.93
C LEU A 570 24.94 -1.92 -8.29
N ILE A 571 24.94 -3.13 -8.84
CA ILE A 571 25.65 -4.28 -8.27
C ILE A 571 26.56 -4.88 -9.34
N GLY A 572 27.84 -5.04 -9.02
CA GLY A 572 28.80 -5.73 -9.89
C GLY A 572 29.68 -6.67 -9.09
N LYS A 573 29.85 -7.92 -9.54
CA LYS A 573 30.66 -8.90 -8.81
C LYS A 573 32.15 -8.58 -8.86
N THR A 574 32.70 -8.39 -10.06
CA THR A 574 34.14 -8.11 -10.25
C THR A 574 34.46 -6.62 -10.28
N GLY A 575 33.45 -5.77 -10.52
CA GLY A 575 33.60 -4.33 -10.45
C GLY A 575 32.39 -3.55 -10.98
N ILE A 576 32.43 -2.24 -10.81
CA ILE A 576 31.52 -1.28 -11.44
C ILE A 576 32.37 -0.22 -12.14
N SER A 577 32.12 0.05 -13.42
CA SER A 577 32.76 1.13 -14.18
C SER A 577 31.69 2.07 -14.71
N ILE A 578 31.82 3.36 -14.39
CA ILE A 578 30.91 4.42 -14.84
C ILE A 578 31.73 5.52 -15.50
N GLU A 579 31.44 5.80 -16.77
CA GLU A 579 32.15 6.81 -17.56
C GLU A 579 31.19 7.82 -18.19
N GLY A 580 31.53 9.10 -18.09
CA GLY A 580 30.77 10.18 -18.70
C GLY A 580 31.55 11.49 -18.75
N ARG A 581 30.95 12.51 -19.38
CA ARG A 581 31.42 13.90 -19.23
C ARG A 581 31.14 14.41 -17.81
N GLN A 582 30.00 14.05 -17.23
CA GLN A 582 29.58 14.37 -15.87
C GLN A 582 28.91 13.14 -15.23
N ILE A 583 29.07 12.95 -13.93
CA ILE A 583 28.44 11.86 -13.18
C ILE A 583 27.72 12.44 -11.96
N ASN A 584 26.43 12.13 -11.82
CA ASN A 584 25.63 12.49 -10.66
C ASN A 584 24.99 11.23 -10.07
N VAL A 585 25.20 10.99 -8.77
CA VAL A 585 24.57 9.90 -8.02
C VAL A 585 23.91 10.50 -6.80
N GLN A 586 22.59 10.36 -6.68
CA GLN A 586 21.83 11.03 -5.63
C GLN A 586 20.72 10.16 -5.03
N ALA A 587 20.25 10.51 -3.84
CA ALA A 587 19.10 9.90 -3.22
C ALA A 587 17.79 10.28 -3.93
N ALA A 588 16.80 9.38 -3.93
CA ALA A 588 15.41 9.69 -4.28
C ALA A 588 14.65 10.21 -3.04
N GLU A 589 13.68 11.08 -3.26
CA GLU A 589 12.85 11.68 -2.22
C GLU A 589 11.42 11.14 -2.31
N ALA A 590 10.84 10.83 -1.15
CA ALA A 590 9.45 10.44 -1.01
C ALA A 590 8.77 11.33 0.04
N GLN A 591 7.53 11.72 -0.18
CA GLN A 591 6.80 12.64 0.69
C GLN A 591 5.63 11.95 1.37
N ASN A 592 5.54 12.12 2.69
CA ASN A 592 4.45 11.62 3.52
C ASN A 592 3.75 12.80 4.20
N GLN A 593 2.43 12.89 4.03
CA GLN A 593 1.61 13.96 4.58
C GLN A 593 0.40 13.38 5.33
N SER A 594 0.13 13.90 6.51
CA SER A 594 -1.04 13.51 7.31
C SER A 594 -1.73 14.76 7.88
N GLN A 595 -3.04 14.82 7.73
CA GLN A 595 -3.89 15.89 8.27
C GLN A 595 -5.05 15.27 9.06
N GLN A 596 -5.35 15.83 10.23
CA GLN A 596 -6.40 15.34 11.11
C GLN A 596 -7.17 16.50 11.74
N HIS A 597 -8.50 16.46 11.60
CA HIS A 597 -9.43 17.42 12.16
C HIS A 597 -10.44 16.70 13.06
N GLN A 598 -10.45 17.05 14.35
CA GLN A 598 -11.38 16.50 15.33
C GLN A 598 -12.23 17.59 15.95
N ARG A 599 -13.55 17.37 16.00
CA ARG A 599 -14.51 18.25 16.65
C ARG A 599 -15.48 17.43 17.48
N SER A 600 -15.65 17.76 18.76
CA SER A 600 -16.65 17.15 19.62
C SER A 600 -17.43 18.21 20.36
N SER A 601 -18.74 18.00 20.49
CA SER A 601 -19.63 18.86 21.25
C SER A 601 -20.67 18.01 21.97
N GLN A 602 -21.03 18.40 23.18
CA GLN A 602 -22.10 17.74 23.92
C GLN A 602 -22.84 18.76 24.77
N GLY A 603 -24.12 18.53 24.99
CA GLY A 603 -24.90 19.28 25.97
C GLY A 603 -26.12 18.49 26.44
N GLY A 604 -26.44 18.53 27.72
CA GLY A 604 -27.55 17.75 28.28
C GLY A 604 -27.57 17.65 29.80
N LEU A 605 -28.59 16.98 30.33
CA LEU A 605 -28.82 16.65 31.73
C LEU A 605 -28.24 15.25 32.04
N SER A 606 -27.20 15.16 32.86
CA SER A 606 -26.44 13.96 33.19
C SER A 606 -26.75 13.49 34.61
N LEU A 607 -27.23 12.26 34.79
CA LEU A 607 -27.39 11.58 36.08
C LEU A 607 -26.37 10.43 36.18
N GLY A 608 -25.49 10.42 37.18
CA GLY A 608 -24.49 9.35 37.33
C GLY A 608 -23.97 9.07 38.74
N LEU A 609 -23.48 7.84 38.94
CA LEU A 609 -22.87 7.33 40.18
C LEU A 609 -21.33 7.33 40.10
N ARG A 610 -20.61 8.33 40.62
CA ARG A 610 -19.13 8.33 40.65
C ARG A 610 -18.62 7.67 41.95
N GLY A 611 -17.85 6.60 41.82
CA GLY A 611 -17.14 5.92 42.92
C GLY A 611 -15.85 5.27 42.37
N SER A 612 -14.77 5.24 43.16
CA SER A 612 -13.50 4.62 42.76
C SER A 612 -13.58 3.11 42.95
N ILE A 613 -13.50 2.37 41.83
CA ILE A 613 -12.78 1.11 41.57
C ILE A 613 -13.38 0.54 40.26
N VAL A 614 -12.57 -0.22 39.52
CA VAL A 614 -12.89 -1.04 38.33
C VAL A 614 -12.57 -0.42 36.95
N ASP A 615 -11.55 0.42 36.73
CA ASP A 615 -11.13 0.76 35.32
C ASP A 615 -10.26 -0.31 34.64
N ALA A 616 -10.42 -1.59 35.03
CA ALA A 616 -9.61 -2.70 34.53
C ALA A 616 -10.39 -3.75 33.70
N LEU A 617 -11.63 -3.48 33.25
CA LEU A 617 -12.49 -4.51 32.64
C LEU A 617 -13.11 -4.21 31.27
N THR A 618 -12.67 -3.17 30.55
CA THR A 618 -13.17 -2.88 29.18
C THR A 618 -12.12 -3.08 28.09
N THR A 619 -10.84 -3.18 28.41
CA THR A 619 -9.78 -3.52 27.44
C THR A 619 -9.68 -5.03 27.16
N ILE A 620 -10.56 -5.85 27.74
CA ILE A 620 -10.58 -7.32 27.60
C ILE A 620 -11.60 -7.80 26.55
N LEU A 621 -12.51 -6.96 26.03
CA LEU A 621 -13.59 -7.44 25.14
C LEU A 621 -13.40 -7.16 23.63
N ASP A 622 -12.52 -6.26 23.21
CA ASP A 622 -12.25 -5.99 21.77
C ASP A 622 -10.94 -6.63 21.23
N ALA A 623 -10.20 -7.36 22.06
CA ALA A 623 -8.94 -8.01 21.68
C ALA A 623 -9.10 -9.41 21.03
N THR A 624 -10.33 -9.85 20.76
CA THR A 624 -10.61 -11.27 20.41
C THR A 624 -11.02 -11.49 18.95
N GLU A 625 -11.17 -10.45 18.11
CA GLU A 625 -11.71 -10.63 16.74
C GLU A 625 -10.77 -10.25 15.59
N ARG A 626 -9.44 -10.33 15.77
CA ARG A 626 -8.46 -10.19 14.67
C ARG A 626 -7.26 -11.13 14.77
N SER A 627 -7.48 -12.43 15.00
CA SER A 627 -6.38 -13.39 15.21
C SER A 627 -5.96 -14.26 14.02
N ASN A 628 -6.53 -14.13 12.81
CA ASN A 628 -6.33 -15.15 11.77
C ASN A 628 -5.74 -14.67 10.43
N GLN A 629 -4.70 -13.82 10.45
CA GLN A 629 -3.93 -13.52 9.23
C GLN A 629 -2.42 -13.29 9.46
N SER A 630 -1.75 -14.10 10.30
CA SER A 630 -0.28 -14.20 10.25
C SER A 630 0.24 -15.52 10.84
N ASP A 631 1.11 -16.23 10.12
CA ASP A 631 1.62 -17.57 10.48
C ASP A 631 2.77 -17.58 11.51
N ASP A 632 3.23 -16.43 12.01
CA ASP A 632 4.36 -16.38 12.94
C ASP A 632 3.94 -16.36 14.42
N LYS A 633 4.09 -17.53 15.06
CA LYS A 633 3.78 -17.78 16.48
C LYS A 633 4.55 -16.88 17.46
N ARG A 634 5.64 -16.23 17.03
CA ARG A 634 6.44 -15.33 17.88
C ARG A 634 5.90 -13.89 17.92
N LEU A 635 5.23 -13.44 16.85
CA LEU A 635 4.54 -12.14 16.81
C LEU A 635 3.20 -12.18 17.56
N GLN A 636 2.49 -13.31 17.50
CA GLN A 636 1.35 -13.57 18.40
C GLN A 636 1.75 -13.49 19.88
N ALA A 637 2.92 -14.02 20.24
CA ALA A 637 3.46 -13.95 21.59
C ALA A 637 3.85 -12.52 22.02
N LEU A 638 4.32 -11.69 21.09
CA LEU A 638 4.70 -10.29 21.36
C LEU A 638 3.48 -9.39 21.61
N TYR A 639 2.37 -9.60 20.88
CA TYR A 639 1.10 -8.91 21.16
C TYR A 639 0.41 -9.44 22.43
N ALA A 640 0.54 -10.73 22.73
CA ALA A 640 0.08 -11.31 24.00
C ALA A 640 0.89 -10.80 25.22
N TYR A 641 2.18 -10.56 25.05
CA TYR A 641 3.06 -10.04 26.12
C TYR A 641 2.77 -8.58 26.48
N ARG A 642 2.42 -7.75 25.48
CA ARG A 642 2.00 -6.35 25.71
C ARG A 642 0.66 -6.23 26.43
N ALA A 643 -0.23 -7.21 26.29
CA ALA A 643 -1.49 -7.28 27.03
C ALA A 643 -1.32 -7.80 28.49
N ALA A 644 -0.32 -8.64 28.74
CA ALA A 644 -0.14 -9.31 30.04
C ALA A 644 0.39 -8.40 31.16
N ASN A 645 1.27 -7.43 30.87
CA ASN A 645 1.84 -6.56 31.91
C ASN A 645 0.86 -5.53 32.49
N THR A 646 -0.15 -5.14 31.71
CA THR A 646 -1.27 -4.28 32.17
C THR A 646 -2.28 -5.02 33.04
N ALA A 647 -2.31 -6.37 32.98
CA ALA A 647 -3.24 -7.18 33.76
C ALA A 647 -2.76 -7.44 35.21
N TYR A 648 -1.45 -7.50 35.44
CA TYR A 648 -0.91 -7.87 36.76
C TYR A 648 -0.92 -6.71 37.77
N GLN A 649 -0.73 -5.46 37.31
CA GLN A 649 -0.80 -4.28 38.16
C GLN A 649 -2.24 -3.91 38.56
N GLY A 650 -3.23 -4.32 37.77
CA GLY A 650 -4.65 -4.09 38.04
C GLY A 650 -5.25 -4.94 39.17
N MET A 651 -4.71 -6.14 39.42
CA MET A 651 -5.27 -7.05 40.42
C MET A 651 -4.78 -6.80 41.86
N GLN A 652 -3.58 -6.23 42.05
CA GLN A 652 -3.08 -5.93 43.42
C GLN A 652 -3.79 -4.72 44.06
N MET A 653 -4.42 -3.84 43.27
CA MET A 653 -5.17 -2.68 43.78
C MET A 653 -6.57 -3.01 44.30
N LEU A 654 -7.07 -4.25 44.14
CA LEU A 654 -8.40 -4.66 44.63
C LEU A 654 -8.42 -5.11 46.11
N ALA A 655 -7.27 -5.19 46.79
CA ALA A 655 -7.20 -5.81 48.12
C ALA A 655 -7.31 -4.84 49.32
N GLN A 656 -7.48 -3.53 49.15
CA GLN A 656 -7.53 -2.60 50.30
C GLN A 656 -8.68 -1.57 50.26
N LYS A 657 -9.73 -1.91 51.03
CA LYS A 657 -10.69 -1.07 51.80
C LYS A 657 -11.46 0.11 51.15
N GLY A 658 -12.80 -0.05 51.11
CA GLY A 658 -13.86 0.96 51.39
C GLY A 658 -14.12 2.08 50.35
N ALA A 659 -15.19 1.99 49.54
CA ALA A 659 -15.54 2.98 48.52
C ALA A 659 -16.81 3.79 48.86
N ASP A 660 -16.72 5.13 48.75
CA ASP A 660 -17.83 6.09 48.87
C ASP A 660 -18.61 6.23 47.54
N ILE A 661 -19.95 6.37 47.59
CA ILE A 661 -20.85 6.44 46.42
C ILE A 661 -21.33 7.89 46.20
N ARG A 662 -20.99 8.54 45.08
CA ARG A 662 -21.52 9.88 44.71
C ARG A 662 -22.57 9.83 43.60
N VAL A 663 -23.80 10.23 43.90
CA VAL A 663 -24.87 10.48 42.92
C VAL A 663 -24.79 11.93 42.46
N GLN A 664 -24.70 12.22 41.17
CA GLN A 664 -24.70 13.60 40.64
C GLN A 664 -25.67 13.77 39.46
N VAL A 665 -26.38 14.91 39.44
CA VAL A 665 -27.24 15.38 38.34
C VAL A 665 -26.65 16.69 37.80
N THR A 666 -26.14 16.77 36.57
CA THR A 666 -25.53 17.99 36.00
C THR A 666 -26.16 18.39 34.67
N VAL A 667 -26.42 19.67 34.42
CA VAL A 667 -26.83 20.22 33.12
C VAL A 667 -25.74 21.14 32.59
N GLY A 668 -25.23 20.88 31.39
CA GLY A 668 -24.12 21.67 30.85
C GLY A 668 -23.82 21.37 29.40
N GLY A 669 -22.92 22.15 28.82
CA GLY A 669 -22.43 21.99 27.45
C GLY A 669 -20.92 22.16 27.35
N LYS A 670 -20.27 21.38 26.49
CA LYS A 670 -18.83 21.50 26.18
C LYS A 670 -18.58 21.31 24.67
N SER A 671 -17.54 21.97 24.17
CA SER A 671 -17.07 21.93 22.79
C SER A 671 -15.55 21.82 22.76
N GLN A 672 -15.01 20.93 21.93
CA GLN A 672 -13.58 20.69 21.75
C GLN A 672 -13.25 20.59 20.25
N ARG A 673 -12.14 21.19 19.85
CA ARG A 673 -11.60 21.17 18.49
C ARG A 673 -10.09 20.92 18.51
N GLN A 674 -9.60 20.05 17.65
CA GLN A 674 -8.19 19.76 17.46
C GLN A 674 -7.87 19.63 15.97
N ASP A 675 -6.86 20.36 15.50
CA ASP A 675 -6.39 20.36 14.12
C ASP A 675 -4.89 20.04 14.12
N SER A 676 -4.43 19.03 13.38
CA SER A 676 -3.03 18.59 13.33
C SER A 676 -2.60 18.29 11.89
N THR A 677 -1.42 18.76 11.49
CA THR A 677 -0.79 18.47 10.20
C THR A 677 0.65 18.03 10.42
N ARG A 678 1.09 17.01 9.69
CA ARG A 678 2.47 16.52 9.68
C ARG A 678 2.93 16.28 8.26
N ASP A 679 4.06 16.88 7.88
CA ASP A 679 4.68 16.72 6.56
C ASP A 679 6.10 16.16 6.77
N GLN A 680 6.41 15.04 6.11
CA GLN A 680 7.69 14.33 6.23
C GLN A 680 8.28 14.07 4.85
N THR A 681 9.60 14.26 4.72
CA THR A 681 10.39 13.81 3.57
C THR A 681 11.17 12.56 3.99
N GLU A 682 11.10 11.50 3.21
CA GLU A 682 11.93 10.31 3.34
C GLU A 682 12.94 10.26 2.20
N LEU A 683 14.12 9.71 2.49
CA LEU A 683 15.23 9.62 1.55
C LEU A 683 15.57 8.16 1.26
N ARG A 684 15.83 7.87 -0.01
CA ARG A 684 16.37 6.59 -0.45
C ARG A 684 17.65 6.81 -1.24
N GLY A 685 18.79 6.59 -0.58
CA GLY A 685 20.10 6.72 -1.20
C GLY A 685 20.31 5.77 -2.37
N SER A 686 21.08 6.21 -3.37
CA SER A 686 21.61 5.29 -4.39
C SER A 686 22.73 4.44 -3.79
N ARG A 687 22.81 3.17 -4.18
CA ARG A 687 23.79 2.22 -3.65
C ARG A 687 24.58 1.60 -4.79
N LEU A 688 25.90 1.79 -4.77
CA LEU A 688 26.85 1.16 -5.69
C LEU A 688 27.64 0.12 -4.90
N HIS A 689 27.45 -1.15 -5.20
CA HIS A 689 28.05 -2.24 -4.45
C HIS A 689 28.84 -3.21 -5.34
N SER A 690 30.10 -3.44 -4.99
CA SER A 690 30.93 -4.44 -5.63
C SER A 690 31.79 -5.23 -4.63
N GLU A 691 32.06 -6.50 -4.97
CA GLU A 691 33.09 -7.30 -4.29
C GLU A 691 34.49 -7.07 -4.89
N GLY A 692 34.57 -6.36 -6.03
CA GLY A 692 35.80 -5.90 -6.67
C GLY A 692 35.86 -4.38 -6.74
N ASP A 693 36.38 -3.84 -7.83
CA ASP A 693 36.74 -2.43 -7.91
C ASP A 693 35.62 -1.55 -8.49
N ILE A 694 35.47 -0.35 -7.93
CA ILE A 694 34.52 0.65 -8.41
C ILE A 694 35.30 1.84 -8.98
N GLN A 695 35.06 2.16 -10.25
CA GLN A 695 35.65 3.30 -10.94
C GLN A 695 34.55 4.21 -11.48
N LEU A 696 34.57 5.47 -11.07
CA LEU A 696 33.74 6.54 -11.65
C LEU A 696 34.66 7.58 -12.29
N SER A 697 34.48 7.86 -13.58
CA SER A 697 35.36 8.76 -14.34
C SER A 697 34.55 9.80 -15.12
N ALA A 698 34.60 11.04 -14.64
CA ALA A 698 34.06 12.23 -15.30
C ALA A 698 35.17 12.95 -16.09
N HIS A 699 35.18 12.78 -17.41
CA HIS A 699 36.31 13.19 -18.27
C HIS A 699 36.34 14.67 -18.66
N GLN A 700 35.26 15.44 -18.39
CA GLN A 700 35.20 16.86 -18.76
C GLN A 700 34.54 17.76 -17.71
N GLY A 701 33.80 17.20 -16.75
CA GLY A 701 33.05 17.95 -15.75
C GLY A 701 33.11 17.31 -14.37
N ASP A 702 32.07 17.54 -13.59
CA ASP A 702 32.01 17.21 -12.18
C ASP A 702 31.59 15.76 -11.91
N LEU A 703 31.98 15.25 -10.74
CA LEU A 703 31.45 14.03 -10.15
C LEU A 703 30.77 14.38 -8.82
N THR A 704 29.47 14.14 -8.72
CA THR A 704 28.68 14.41 -7.51
C THR A 704 28.06 13.14 -6.94
N LEU A 705 28.29 12.86 -5.65
CA LEU A 705 27.57 11.84 -4.87
C LEU A 705 26.80 12.53 -3.74
N ARG A 706 25.47 12.36 -3.67
CA ARG A 706 24.61 12.99 -2.65
C ARG A 706 23.73 11.97 -1.93
N GLY A 707 23.79 11.92 -0.60
CA GLY A 707 23.07 10.95 0.24
C GLY A 707 23.17 9.50 -0.23
N SER A 708 24.32 9.10 -0.78
CA SER A 708 24.49 7.82 -1.50
C SER A 708 25.58 6.95 -0.85
N GLU A 709 25.52 5.64 -1.07
CA GLU A 709 26.47 4.66 -0.54
C GLU A 709 27.26 4.01 -1.68
N VAL A 710 28.59 3.98 -1.55
CA VAL A 710 29.50 3.31 -2.49
C VAL A 710 30.42 2.36 -1.72
N LYS A 711 30.41 1.07 -2.08
CA LYS A 711 31.19 0.03 -1.38
C LYS A 711 31.88 -0.91 -2.37
N GLY A 712 33.21 -0.99 -2.32
CA GLY A 712 34.05 -1.81 -3.19
C GLY A 712 35.38 -2.17 -2.54
N GLN A 713 36.25 -2.93 -3.23
CA GLN A 713 37.62 -3.20 -2.77
C GLN A 713 38.50 -1.98 -3.00
N GLN A 714 38.70 -1.59 -4.25
CA GLN A 714 39.27 -0.30 -4.60
C GLN A 714 38.16 0.62 -5.10
N ILE A 715 38.17 1.88 -4.67
CA ILE A 715 37.24 2.90 -5.16
C ILE A 715 38.10 4.02 -5.76
N ALA A 716 37.92 4.26 -7.06
CA ALA A 716 38.59 5.34 -7.79
C ALA A 716 37.54 6.34 -8.30
N LEU A 717 37.58 7.56 -7.78
CA LEU A 717 36.73 8.66 -8.22
C LEU A 717 37.61 9.68 -8.95
N GLN A 718 37.35 9.89 -10.24
CA GLN A 718 38.09 10.82 -11.07
C GLN A 718 37.14 11.86 -11.67
N ALA A 719 37.37 13.14 -11.36
CA ALA A 719 36.69 14.27 -11.96
C ALA A 719 37.71 15.20 -12.65
N SER A 720 37.40 15.65 -13.85
CA SER A 720 38.19 16.71 -14.52
C SER A 720 37.80 18.10 -14.03
N GLY A 721 36.55 18.27 -13.60
CA GLY A 721 36.06 19.42 -12.83
C GLY A 721 36.13 19.14 -11.33
N ASP A 722 35.03 19.42 -10.62
CA ASP A 722 34.94 19.25 -9.17
C ASP A 722 34.51 17.83 -8.75
N LEU A 723 34.96 17.41 -7.55
CA LEU A 723 34.49 16.20 -6.87
C LEU A 723 33.66 16.59 -5.63
N LYS A 724 32.37 16.27 -5.61
CA LYS A 724 31.42 16.67 -4.57
C LYS A 724 30.79 15.46 -3.89
N LEU A 725 31.02 15.30 -2.60
CA LEU A 725 30.44 14.26 -1.75
C LEU A 725 29.58 14.94 -0.69
N GLU A 726 28.25 14.83 -0.80
CA GLU A 726 27.32 15.65 -0.04
C GLU A 726 26.30 14.80 0.72
N GLY A 727 25.89 15.26 1.90
CA GLY A 727 24.73 14.74 2.61
C GLY A 727 23.42 15.25 1.99
N GLN A 728 22.33 14.52 2.20
CA GLN A 728 20.99 14.89 1.74
C GLN A 728 20.10 15.26 2.93
N ALA A 729 19.36 16.36 2.83
CA ALA A 729 18.49 16.84 3.90
C ALA A 729 17.16 16.07 3.95
N ARG A 730 16.71 15.77 5.17
CA ARG A 730 15.43 15.14 5.51
C ARG A 730 14.64 16.08 6.43
N GLN A 731 13.36 16.30 6.14
CA GLN A 731 12.54 17.26 6.89
C GLN A 731 11.30 16.60 7.53
N ASP A 732 10.96 17.00 8.76
CA ASP A 732 9.73 16.62 9.47
C ASP A 732 9.12 17.87 10.14
N ILE A 733 7.95 18.29 9.63
CA ILE A 733 7.22 19.47 10.08
C ILE A 733 5.95 19.02 10.78
N LEU A 734 5.79 19.39 12.04
CA LEU A 734 4.58 19.18 12.83
C LEU A 734 3.92 20.52 13.14
N ARG A 735 2.60 20.63 12.93
CA ARG A 735 1.77 21.75 13.39
C ARG A 735 0.50 21.22 14.01
N SER A 736 0.20 21.63 15.24
CA SER A 736 -0.96 21.15 15.99
C SER A 736 -1.59 22.28 16.81
N LYS A 737 -2.92 22.36 16.80
CA LYS A 737 -3.74 23.35 17.52
C LYS A 737 -4.90 22.66 18.21
N SER A 738 -5.09 22.94 19.50
CA SER A 738 -6.21 22.40 20.28
C SER A 738 -6.95 23.51 21.05
N GLN A 739 -8.27 23.39 21.13
CA GLN A 739 -9.16 24.32 21.82
C GLN A 739 -10.29 23.54 22.50
N SER A 740 -10.56 23.79 23.77
CA SER A 740 -11.73 23.25 24.48
C SER A 740 -12.38 24.32 25.36
N GLN A 741 -13.71 24.26 25.46
CA GLN A 741 -14.54 25.16 26.28
C GLN A 741 -15.75 24.38 26.79
N GLY A 742 -16.14 24.56 28.04
CA GLY A 742 -17.31 23.90 28.60
C GLY A 742 -17.77 24.50 29.92
N GLY A 743 -19.02 24.23 30.29
CA GLY A 743 -19.58 24.61 31.59
C GLY A 743 -20.81 23.79 31.92
N GLU A 744 -20.97 23.45 33.19
CA GLU A 744 -22.10 22.67 33.71
C GLU A 744 -22.54 23.16 35.09
N ILE A 745 -23.82 23.02 35.40
CA ILE A 745 -24.45 23.35 36.68
C ILE A 745 -25.24 22.12 37.11
N GLY A 746 -25.10 21.65 38.34
CA GLY A 746 -25.73 20.41 38.80
C GLY A 746 -26.02 20.37 40.28
N VAL A 747 -26.48 19.22 40.77
CA VAL A 747 -26.69 18.90 42.17
C VAL A 747 -26.03 17.54 42.43
N ALA A 748 -25.20 17.43 43.45
CA ALA A 748 -24.49 16.20 43.79
C ALA A 748 -24.72 15.82 45.25
N VAL A 749 -24.87 14.51 45.50
CA VAL A 749 -25.03 13.89 46.81
C VAL A 749 -24.01 12.76 46.95
N THR A 750 -23.13 12.82 47.94
CA THR A 750 -22.14 11.76 48.24
C THR A 750 -22.57 11.02 49.51
N ILE A 751 -22.64 9.69 49.45
CA ILE A 751 -23.01 8.80 50.56
C ILE A 751 -21.85 7.82 50.76
N GLY A 752 -21.17 7.92 51.90
CA GLY A 752 -19.92 7.22 52.14
C GLY A 752 -19.64 6.99 53.64
N GLN A 753 -18.73 6.08 53.98
CA GLN A 753 -18.35 5.81 55.38
C GLN A 753 -17.66 7.02 56.04
N SER A 754 -17.27 8.00 55.23
CA SER A 754 -16.60 9.26 55.60
C SER A 754 -17.56 10.45 55.83
N GLY A 755 -18.88 10.27 55.66
CA GLY A 755 -19.92 11.31 55.84
C GLY A 755 -20.78 11.58 54.60
N ASN A 756 -22.01 12.05 54.82
CA ASN A 756 -22.96 12.40 53.75
C ASN A 756 -22.83 13.89 53.39
N SER A 757 -22.70 14.23 52.11
CA SER A 757 -22.70 15.63 51.62
C SER A 757 -23.69 15.84 50.48
N ALA A 758 -24.34 17.00 50.41
CA ALA A 758 -25.31 17.36 49.36
C ALA A 758 -25.22 18.85 48.99
N GLY A 759 -25.14 19.21 47.70
CA GLY A 759 -25.10 20.61 47.25
C GLY A 759 -25.15 20.86 45.73
N ILE A 760 -25.13 22.14 45.31
CA ILE A 760 -25.18 22.60 43.89
C ILE A 760 -23.78 22.64 43.28
N LEU A 761 -23.50 21.79 42.28
CA LEU A 761 -22.28 21.72 41.47
C LEU A 761 -22.23 22.84 40.41
N LEU A 762 -21.11 23.53 40.26
CA LEU A 762 -20.89 24.62 39.29
C LEU A 762 -19.52 24.42 38.64
N SER A 763 -19.46 23.93 37.41
CA SER A 763 -18.21 23.78 36.64
C SER A 763 -18.12 24.72 35.44
N ALA A 764 -16.92 25.22 35.18
CA ALA A 764 -16.56 25.91 33.94
C ALA A 764 -15.11 25.54 33.59
N GLU A 765 -14.83 25.20 32.33
CA GLU A 765 -13.51 24.78 31.85
C GLU A 765 -13.17 25.46 30.51
N ALA A 766 -11.90 25.88 30.36
CA ALA A 766 -11.36 26.36 29.09
C ALA A 766 -9.89 25.95 28.95
N ALA A 767 -9.52 25.41 27.78
CA ALA A 767 -8.14 25.08 27.45
C ALA A 767 -7.76 25.46 26.02
N ARG A 768 -6.50 25.83 25.82
CA ARG A 768 -5.91 26.09 24.50
C ARG A 768 -4.49 25.50 24.46
N GLY A 769 -4.16 24.83 23.36
CA GLY A 769 -2.83 24.29 23.10
C GLY A 769 -2.36 24.60 21.68
N ARG A 770 -1.06 24.84 21.52
CA ARG A 770 -0.37 24.93 20.23
C ARG A 770 0.96 24.22 20.32
N GLU A 771 1.27 23.46 19.28
CA GLU A 771 2.50 22.68 19.15
C GLU A 771 3.01 22.84 17.72
N ASN A 772 4.27 23.23 17.58
CA ASN A 772 4.98 23.33 16.32
C ASN A 772 6.32 22.62 16.47
N GLY A 773 6.69 21.76 15.54
CA GLY A 773 8.03 21.15 15.46
C GLY A 773 8.58 21.27 14.05
N ASP A 774 9.83 21.67 13.92
CA ASP A 774 10.58 21.74 12.67
C ASP A 774 11.91 20.98 12.85
N LEU A 775 11.97 19.76 12.34
CA LEU A 775 13.18 18.93 12.34
C LEU A 775 13.77 18.89 10.93
N ILE A 776 15.05 19.23 10.81
CA ILE A 776 15.88 19.02 9.63
C ILE A 776 17.05 18.13 10.06
N GLY A 777 17.10 16.92 9.53
CA GLY A 777 18.24 16.02 9.70
C GLY A 777 18.97 15.81 8.38
N TYR A 778 20.22 15.33 8.42
CA TYR A 778 20.98 14.99 7.22
C TYR A 778 21.32 13.51 7.16
N GLN A 779 21.30 12.95 5.96
CA GLN A 779 21.82 11.63 5.65
C GLN A 779 23.13 11.79 4.87
N ASN A 780 24.24 11.36 5.47
CA ASN A 780 25.55 11.51 4.85
C ASN A 780 25.74 10.58 3.64
N SER A 781 26.65 10.97 2.75
CA SER A 781 27.18 10.04 1.74
C SER A 781 28.28 9.16 2.35
N HIS A 782 28.30 7.88 2.00
CA HIS A 782 29.28 6.91 2.51
C HIS A 782 30.08 6.29 1.38
N LEU A 783 31.41 6.34 1.49
CA LEU A 783 32.33 5.64 0.60
C LEU A 783 33.14 4.66 1.45
N ASN A 784 33.12 3.38 1.10
CA ASN A 784 33.76 2.33 1.87
C ASN A 784 34.61 1.43 0.95
N ALA A 785 35.89 1.77 0.84
CA ALA A 785 36.89 0.97 0.13
C ALA A 785 37.52 -0.07 1.07
N GLY A 786 37.52 -1.34 0.68
CA GLY A 786 38.18 -2.42 1.40
C GLY A 786 39.71 -2.30 1.41
N GLN A 787 40.29 -1.63 0.40
CA GLN A 787 41.73 -1.43 0.21
C GLN A 787 42.03 0.05 -0.02
N THR A 788 42.04 0.52 -1.26
CA THR A 788 42.46 1.88 -1.61
C THR A 788 41.27 2.73 -2.03
N LEU A 789 41.16 3.91 -1.44
CA LEU A 789 40.27 4.98 -1.91
C LEU A 789 41.13 6.03 -2.62
N SER A 790 40.95 6.17 -3.94
CA SER A 790 41.62 7.16 -4.77
C SER A 790 40.64 8.26 -5.16
N LEU A 791 40.96 9.51 -4.83
CA LEU A 791 40.19 10.70 -5.14
C LEU A 791 41.02 11.61 -6.04
N LYS A 792 40.57 11.84 -7.27
CA LYS A 792 41.27 12.71 -8.22
C LYS A 792 40.33 13.79 -8.75
N SER A 793 40.71 15.05 -8.61
CA SER A 793 39.92 16.20 -9.07
C SER A 793 40.82 17.22 -9.78
N GLY A 794 40.40 17.68 -10.96
CA GLY A 794 41.06 18.80 -11.64
C GLY A 794 40.73 20.16 -11.00
N GLY A 795 39.56 20.27 -10.36
CA GLY A 795 39.08 21.43 -9.61
C GLY A 795 39.09 21.20 -8.10
N ASP A 796 38.02 21.61 -7.44
CA ASP A 796 37.87 21.49 -5.99
C ASP A 796 37.36 20.09 -5.60
N THR A 797 37.65 19.66 -4.37
CA THR A 797 37.06 18.48 -3.74
C THR A 797 36.34 18.89 -2.47
N THR A 798 35.04 18.62 -2.39
CA THR A 798 34.19 18.98 -1.24
C THR A 798 33.55 17.73 -0.66
N LEU A 799 33.75 17.50 0.64
CA LEU A 799 33.03 16.53 1.45
C LEU A 799 32.17 17.31 2.44
N SER A 800 30.86 17.38 2.22
CA SER A 800 29.92 18.12 3.07
C SER A 800 28.82 17.19 3.57
N GLY A 801 28.99 16.60 4.75
CA GLY A 801 28.14 15.48 5.20
C GLY A 801 28.50 14.18 4.49
N ALA A 802 29.78 13.82 4.51
CA ALA A 802 30.27 12.60 3.88
C ALA A 802 31.33 11.87 4.71
N VAL A 803 31.29 10.55 4.70
CA VAL A 803 32.29 9.68 5.35
C VAL A 803 32.94 8.81 4.28
N ALA A 804 34.23 9.03 4.07
CA ALA A 804 35.03 8.28 3.11
C ALA A 804 36.10 7.46 3.83
N LYS A 805 36.05 6.14 3.65
CA LYS A 805 36.90 5.16 4.35
C LYS A 805 37.67 4.30 3.37
N GLY A 806 38.94 4.02 3.69
CA GLY A 806 39.81 3.08 2.96
C GLY A 806 40.94 2.57 3.85
N GLN A 807 41.56 1.42 3.54
CA GLN A 807 42.81 1.03 4.21
C GLN A 807 43.95 2.01 3.88
N ARG A 808 43.98 2.50 2.65
CA ARG A 808 44.81 3.60 2.18
C ARG A 808 43.94 4.64 1.47
N ILE A 809 44.18 5.92 1.73
CA ILE A 809 43.51 7.01 1.01
C ILE A 809 44.56 7.79 0.22
N GLU A 810 44.34 7.95 -1.08
CA GLU A 810 45.17 8.75 -1.97
C GLU A 810 44.31 9.85 -2.58
N ALA A 811 44.73 11.10 -2.49
CA ALA A 811 44.02 12.22 -3.09
C ALA A 811 44.97 13.12 -3.90
N ASP A 812 44.60 13.41 -5.14
CA ASP A 812 45.26 14.36 -6.04
C ASP A 812 44.24 15.43 -6.46
N ILE A 813 44.32 16.60 -5.82
CA ILE A 813 43.32 17.66 -5.90
C ILE A 813 43.97 18.92 -6.47
N GLY A 814 43.54 19.33 -7.67
CA GLY A 814 44.07 20.53 -8.34
C GLY A 814 43.74 21.85 -7.63
N GLY A 815 42.57 21.93 -7.00
CA GLY A 815 42.08 23.10 -6.27
C GLY A 815 42.12 22.97 -4.75
N ASN A 816 40.99 23.25 -4.10
CA ASN A 816 40.80 23.22 -2.65
C ASN A 816 40.22 21.88 -2.18
N LEU A 817 40.57 21.48 -0.96
CA LEU A 817 39.94 20.37 -0.23
C LEU A 817 39.11 20.92 0.93
N THR A 818 37.79 20.78 0.90
CA THR A 818 36.89 21.21 1.98
C THR A 818 36.20 20.01 2.62
N LEU A 819 36.34 19.81 3.92
CA LEU A 819 35.56 18.85 4.70
C LEU A 819 34.68 19.60 5.70
N GLN A 820 33.37 19.38 5.65
CA GLN A 820 32.40 20.06 6.50
C GLN A 820 31.31 19.12 7.02
N SER A 821 31.21 19.01 8.34
CA SER A 821 30.09 18.30 8.97
C SER A 821 28.80 19.10 8.88
N LEU A 822 27.68 18.41 8.66
CA LEU A 822 26.34 19.00 8.64
C LEU A 822 25.73 18.91 10.04
N GLN A 823 25.06 19.99 10.48
CA GLN A 823 24.37 20.03 11.78
C GLN A 823 22.88 19.83 11.58
N ASP A 824 22.34 18.79 12.22
CA ASP A 824 20.92 18.58 12.36
C ASP A 824 20.31 19.68 13.23
N ARG A 825 19.10 20.10 12.88
CA ARG A 825 18.36 21.16 13.56
C ARG A 825 16.98 20.66 13.98
N ASP A 826 16.61 20.84 15.24
CA ASP A 826 15.26 20.62 15.75
C ASP A 826 14.81 21.88 16.50
N ASP A 827 13.76 22.56 16.04
CA ASP A 827 13.08 23.63 16.77
C ASP A 827 11.66 23.16 17.10
N TYR A 828 11.43 22.90 18.38
CA TYR A 828 10.15 22.43 18.89
C TYR A 828 9.60 23.42 19.92
N GLN A 829 8.37 23.88 19.67
CA GLN A 829 7.67 24.86 20.46
C GLN A 829 6.30 24.33 20.86
N ASN A 830 6.10 24.20 22.15
CA ASN A 830 4.84 23.82 22.75
C ASN A 830 4.39 24.92 23.71
N ARG A 831 3.15 25.38 23.56
CA ARG A 831 2.50 26.31 24.48
C ARG A 831 1.14 25.75 24.83
N GLN A 832 0.90 25.44 26.10
CA GLN A 832 -0.42 25.04 26.57
C GLN A 832 -0.80 25.80 27.83
N GLN A 833 -2.09 26.05 27.96
CA GLN A 833 -2.71 26.70 29.12
C GLN A 833 -4.07 26.05 29.35
N SER A 834 -4.44 25.86 30.61
CA SER A 834 -5.84 25.56 30.96
C SER A 834 -6.20 26.05 32.36
N GLY A 835 -7.52 26.10 32.60
CA GLY A 835 -8.12 26.32 33.90
C GLY A 835 -9.58 25.86 33.92
N GLY A 836 -10.09 25.48 35.10
CA GLY A 836 -11.49 25.08 35.28
C GLY A 836 -12.03 24.93 36.73
N GLY A 837 -13.09 25.64 37.10
CA GLY A 837 -13.76 25.46 38.41
C GLY A 837 -14.78 24.31 38.38
N THR A 838 -15.18 23.77 39.54
CA THR A 838 -16.25 22.76 39.80
C THR A 838 -16.77 22.82 41.27
N MET A 839 -17.43 23.89 41.71
CA MET A 839 -17.76 24.12 43.14
C MET A 839 -19.08 23.44 43.53
N VAL A 840 -19.20 22.74 44.68
CA VAL A 840 -20.49 22.21 45.17
C VAL A 840 -20.95 22.94 46.45
N VAL A 841 -22.04 23.69 46.40
CA VAL A 841 -22.52 24.55 47.50
C VAL A 841 -23.63 23.85 48.32
N GLY A 842 -23.38 23.44 49.57
CA GLY A 842 -24.35 22.77 50.46
C GLY A 842 -23.81 22.22 51.82
N ILE A 843 -24.55 21.33 52.51
CA ILE A 843 -24.22 20.78 53.86
C ILE A 843 -23.15 19.68 53.71
N GLY A 844 -21.98 19.85 54.35
CA GLY A 844 -20.76 19.05 54.10
C GLY A 844 -19.99 19.61 52.90
N PHE A 845 -18.81 20.19 53.13
CA PHE A 845 -18.19 21.19 52.25
C PHE A 845 -17.36 20.55 51.12
N SER A 846 -17.72 20.76 49.85
CA SER A 846 -16.87 20.32 48.73
C SER A 846 -16.41 21.47 47.83
N GLY A 847 -15.12 21.49 47.49
CA GLY A 847 -14.52 22.53 46.65
C GLY A 847 -14.16 22.05 45.24
N SER A 848 -13.65 22.98 44.42
CA SER A 848 -12.94 22.69 43.17
C SER A 848 -11.71 23.53 43.00
N ALA A 849 -10.84 22.99 42.17
CA ALA A 849 -9.49 23.48 42.08
C ALA A 849 -8.94 22.92 40.75
N SER A 850 -8.58 23.80 39.82
CA SER A 850 -7.95 23.47 38.54
C SER A 850 -7.01 24.56 38.10
N TYR A 851 -5.96 24.16 37.38
CA TYR A 851 -5.00 25.02 36.74
C TYR A 851 -4.11 24.12 35.89
N SER A 852 -3.75 24.55 34.68
CA SER A 852 -2.65 23.95 33.93
C SER A 852 -1.81 25.00 33.23
N GLN A 853 -0.55 24.66 33.04
CA GLN A 853 0.39 25.46 32.27
C GLN A 853 1.41 24.55 31.64
N SER A 854 1.81 24.89 30.41
CA SER A 854 2.84 24.21 29.65
C SER A 854 3.56 25.22 28.78
N ARG A 855 4.89 25.24 28.83
CA ARG A 855 5.69 25.85 27.78
C ARG A 855 6.97 25.06 27.64
N ILE A 856 7.14 24.40 26.51
CA ILE A 856 8.39 23.69 26.18
C ILE A 856 8.92 24.35 24.92
N ASN A 857 10.12 24.92 25.00
CA ASN A 857 10.91 25.29 23.83
C ASN A 857 12.15 24.39 23.85
N SER A 858 12.33 23.61 22.80
CA SER A 858 13.53 22.81 22.59
C SER A 858 14.18 23.28 21.31
N ARG A 859 15.46 23.63 21.38
CA ARG A 859 16.30 23.90 20.22
C ARG A 859 17.51 23.00 20.27
N TYR A 860 17.68 22.20 19.24
CA TYR A 860 18.85 21.38 19.06
C TYR A 860 19.53 21.78 17.76
N LEU A 861 20.84 21.95 17.83
CA LEU A 861 21.74 22.11 16.71
C LEU A 861 22.95 21.22 16.99
N GLY A 862 23.13 20.14 16.23
CA GLY A 862 24.19 19.19 16.52
C GLY A 862 24.63 18.41 15.30
N VAL A 863 25.93 18.09 15.22
CA VAL A 863 26.43 17.12 14.24
C VAL A 863 26.01 15.72 14.67
N GLY A 864 25.12 15.08 13.91
CA GLY A 864 24.73 13.68 14.14
C GLY A 864 25.86 12.72 13.76
N GLU A 865 26.40 12.88 12.56
CA GLU A 865 27.56 12.13 12.07
C GLU A 865 28.61 13.09 11.47
N GLN A 866 29.86 12.92 11.92
CA GLN A 866 30.97 13.77 11.52
C GLN A 866 31.49 13.43 10.12
N THR A 867 31.69 14.43 9.28
CA THR A 867 32.38 14.28 8.00
C THR A 867 33.83 13.86 8.22
N ALA A 868 34.26 12.83 7.50
CA ALA A 868 35.55 12.21 7.76
C ALA A 868 36.20 11.59 6.52
N LEU A 869 37.53 11.72 6.45
CA LEU A 869 38.41 10.84 5.69
C LEU A 869 39.07 9.88 6.68
N GLN A 870 38.82 8.58 6.55
CA GLN A 870 39.25 7.55 7.51
C GLN A 870 40.16 6.53 6.83
N ALA A 871 41.47 6.67 7.01
CA ALA A 871 42.47 5.71 6.56
C ALA A 871 42.69 4.60 7.60
N GLY A 872 42.91 3.38 7.13
CA GLY A 872 43.33 2.25 7.97
C GLY A 872 44.85 2.22 8.16
N ARG A 873 45.42 1.00 8.18
CA ARG A 873 46.87 0.79 8.42
C ARG A 873 47.77 1.18 7.24
N GLY A 874 47.17 1.49 6.09
CA GLY A 874 47.86 1.97 4.88
C GLY A 874 48.13 3.47 4.85
N GLY A 875 47.53 4.23 5.77
CA GLY A 875 47.72 5.68 5.90
C GLY A 875 47.04 6.50 4.81
N PHE A 876 47.26 7.81 4.83
CA PHE A 876 46.78 8.72 3.78
C PHE A 876 47.92 9.45 3.08
N ASP A 877 47.76 9.72 1.79
CA ASP A 877 48.62 10.60 1.00
C ASP A 877 47.73 11.58 0.24
N LEU A 878 47.63 12.81 0.75
CA LEU A 878 46.73 13.84 0.25
C LEU A 878 47.56 14.99 -0.33
N GLN A 879 47.46 15.19 -1.64
CA GLN A 879 48.06 16.32 -2.35
C GLN A 879 46.96 17.30 -2.78
N VAL A 880 47.05 18.53 -2.29
CA VAL A 880 46.08 19.60 -2.52
C VAL A 880 46.80 20.81 -3.09
N GLY A 881 46.34 21.31 -4.22
CA GLY A 881 46.99 22.39 -4.95
C GLY A 881 46.99 23.73 -4.22
N GLN A 882 45.93 24.06 -3.47
CA GLN A 882 45.73 25.39 -2.89
C GLN A 882 45.50 25.36 -1.36
N HIS A 883 44.28 25.05 -0.92
CA HIS A 883 43.87 25.17 0.48
C HIS A 883 43.15 23.93 0.98
N THR A 884 43.40 23.54 2.23
CA THR A 884 42.64 22.51 2.94
C THR A 884 41.86 23.14 4.09
N GLN A 885 40.54 23.00 4.09
CA GLN A 885 39.64 23.52 5.13
C GLN A 885 38.93 22.38 5.88
N LEU A 886 38.99 22.37 7.22
CA LEU A 886 38.28 21.43 8.08
C LEU A 886 37.25 22.12 8.99
N ASN A 887 35.96 21.88 8.76
CA ASN A 887 34.85 22.46 9.52
C ASN A 887 34.15 21.38 10.36
N GLY A 888 34.58 21.23 11.62
CA GLY A 888 34.17 20.14 12.51
C GLY A 888 34.34 18.77 11.85
N ALA A 889 35.42 18.56 11.11
CA ALA A 889 35.65 17.37 10.28
C ALA A 889 37.02 16.75 10.56
N VAL A 890 37.17 15.45 10.28
CA VAL A 890 38.39 14.70 10.64
C VAL A 890 39.06 14.02 9.46
N ILE A 891 40.40 14.05 9.45
CA ILE A 891 41.24 13.20 8.62
C ILE A 891 41.96 12.24 9.57
N SER A 892 41.47 11.02 9.70
CA SER A 892 42.00 10.03 10.64
C SER A 892 42.75 8.91 9.93
N SER A 893 43.68 8.30 10.65
CA SER A 893 44.50 7.17 10.20
C SER A 893 44.82 6.24 11.37
N GLU A 894 44.76 4.92 11.12
CA GLU A 894 45.28 3.88 12.04
C GLU A 894 46.78 3.58 11.81
N ALA A 895 47.40 4.18 10.79
CA ALA A 895 48.80 3.95 10.46
C ALA A 895 49.77 4.80 11.29
N ASP A 896 51.01 4.33 11.43
CA ASP A 896 52.12 5.11 11.99
C ASP A 896 52.30 6.44 11.23
N ALA A 897 52.77 7.48 11.92
CA ALA A 897 52.88 8.84 11.37
C ALA A 897 53.65 8.90 10.04
N ASN A 898 54.68 8.07 9.86
CA ASN A 898 55.47 8.02 8.62
C ASN A 898 54.69 7.56 7.37
N ARG A 899 53.45 7.09 7.50
CA ARG A 899 52.57 6.67 6.40
C ARG A 899 51.44 7.67 6.12
N ASN A 900 51.44 8.79 6.82
CA ASN A 900 50.43 9.84 6.71
C ASN A 900 51.09 11.09 6.13
N ARG A 901 50.60 11.58 4.99
CA ARG A 901 51.14 12.79 4.35
C ARG A 901 49.99 13.66 3.87
N LEU A 902 50.01 14.93 4.29
CA LEU A 902 49.16 15.99 3.75
C LEU A 902 50.06 17.10 3.19
N SER A 903 50.00 17.31 1.88
CA SER A 903 50.68 18.39 1.17
C SER A 903 49.63 19.37 0.67
N THR A 904 49.58 20.57 1.26
CA THR A 904 48.62 21.63 0.91
C THR A 904 49.31 23.00 0.96
N GLY A 905 48.84 23.97 0.18
CA GLY A 905 49.42 25.32 0.18
C GLY A 905 49.13 26.06 1.49
N THR A 906 47.88 25.99 1.96
CA THR A 906 47.45 26.54 3.25
C THR A 906 46.48 25.60 3.96
N LEU A 907 46.49 25.59 5.28
CA LEU A 907 45.60 24.77 6.12
C LEU A 907 44.75 25.67 7.02
N GLY A 908 43.43 25.52 6.94
CA GLY A 908 42.44 26.18 7.79
C GLY A 908 41.59 25.16 8.54
N TRP A 909 41.18 25.49 9.76
CA TRP A 909 40.24 24.68 10.52
C TRP A 909 39.29 25.56 11.34
N GLN A 910 38.08 25.06 11.53
CA GLN A 910 37.06 25.65 12.37
C GLN A 910 36.29 24.53 13.07
N ASP A 911 36.21 24.58 14.39
CA ASP A 911 35.36 23.65 15.14
C ASP A 911 33.88 24.04 15.04
N LEU A 912 32.99 23.05 15.04
CA LEU A 912 31.54 23.30 15.06
C LEU A 912 31.01 23.23 16.49
N GLN A 913 30.28 24.27 16.89
CA GLN A 913 29.64 24.32 18.19
C GLN A 913 28.25 23.69 18.11
N ASN A 914 28.04 22.59 18.82
CA ASN A 914 26.74 21.97 19.01
C ASN A 914 26.06 22.58 20.23
N GLN A 915 24.76 22.77 20.13
CA GLN A 915 23.95 23.41 21.16
C GLN A 915 22.66 22.61 21.31
N ALA A 916 22.42 22.10 22.50
CA ALA A 916 21.12 21.59 22.91
C ALA A 916 20.62 22.54 24.00
N HIS A 917 19.66 23.38 23.64
CA HIS A 917 18.97 24.25 24.58
C HIS A 917 17.56 23.72 24.80
N TYR A 918 17.32 23.21 25.99
CA TYR A 918 16.01 22.78 26.41
C TYR A 918 15.51 23.70 27.52
N GLN A 919 14.34 24.26 27.30
CA GLN A 919 13.63 25.04 28.30
C GLN A 919 12.23 24.45 28.46
N GLY A 920 12.01 23.73 29.55
CA GLY A 920 10.66 23.53 30.06
C GLY A 920 10.20 24.82 30.80
N ASP A 921 8.98 24.96 31.28
CA ASP A 921 8.27 23.90 31.95
C ASP A 921 6.77 24.09 32.04
N SER A 922 6.17 22.96 32.35
CA SER A 922 4.83 22.80 32.84
C SER A 922 4.91 22.31 34.28
N PHE A 923 4.04 22.77 35.16
CA PHE A 923 3.03 21.88 35.75
C PHE A 923 2.00 22.81 36.45
N GLY A 924 0.71 22.41 36.43
CA GLY A 924 -0.41 23.11 37.09
C GLY A 924 -1.36 22.30 38.01
N VAL A 925 -1.76 22.86 39.17
CA VAL A 925 -2.55 22.20 40.22
C VAL A 925 -3.61 23.12 40.79
N ALA A 926 -4.72 22.52 41.18
CA ALA A 926 -5.46 22.97 42.35
C ALA A 926 -6.22 21.74 42.92
N VAL A 927 -6.31 21.63 44.26
CA VAL A 927 -7.11 20.60 44.99
C VAL A 927 -8.12 21.25 45.93
N SER A 928 -9.24 20.55 46.14
CA SER A 928 -10.33 20.85 47.06
C SER A 928 -10.63 19.65 47.98
N TYR A 929 -10.93 19.90 49.26
CA TYR A 929 -11.06 18.88 50.33
C TYR A 929 -12.33 19.08 51.20
N ASP A 930 -12.84 17.98 51.78
CA ASP A 930 -13.97 17.86 52.74
C ASP A 930 -13.44 17.14 54.01
N SER A 931 -13.69 17.62 55.25
CA SER A 931 -12.92 17.26 56.47
C SER A 931 -13.72 16.69 57.65
N ASN A 932 -13.19 15.68 58.38
CA ASN A 932 -13.24 15.59 59.87
C ASN A 932 -12.24 14.59 60.56
N LYS A 933 -11.23 15.15 61.27
CA LYS A 933 -10.46 14.74 62.49
C LYS A 933 -9.38 13.60 62.56
N ALA A 934 -8.13 14.06 62.80
CA ALA A 934 -7.11 13.77 63.87
C ALA A 934 -6.42 12.40 64.14
N GLY A 935 -5.06 12.37 64.08
CA GLY A 935 -4.18 11.75 65.13
C GLY A 935 -3.06 10.73 64.77
N GLN A 936 -1.80 11.10 65.08
CA GLN A 936 -0.61 10.29 65.53
C GLN A 936 0.44 9.65 64.56
N ASN A 937 1.68 10.15 64.73
CA ASN A 937 3.08 9.65 64.55
C ASN A 937 3.40 8.20 64.11
N LYS A 938 4.44 8.01 63.26
CA LYS A 938 5.83 7.60 63.65
C LYS A 938 6.76 7.30 62.44
N GLU A 939 8.07 7.41 62.73
CA GLU A 939 9.28 7.38 61.89
C GLU A 939 9.70 6.03 61.23
N SER A 940 10.67 6.15 60.32
CA SER A 940 11.92 5.35 60.18
C SER A 940 12.02 4.34 59.01
N GLY A 941 13.18 4.36 58.31
CA GLY A 941 13.79 3.13 57.77
C GLY A 941 14.40 3.16 56.35
N GLN A 942 15.71 3.42 56.28
CA GLN A 942 16.77 2.74 55.48
C GLN A 942 16.67 2.53 53.94
N LYS A 943 17.76 2.94 53.26
CA LYS A 943 18.28 2.43 51.97
C LYS A 943 18.81 0.98 52.13
N PRO A 944 18.94 0.17 51.04
CA PRO A 944 20.23 0.14 50.32
C PRO A 944 20.17 0.00 48.78
N SER A 945 21.33 0.33 48.20
CA SER A 945 21.88 0.27 46.83
C SER A 945 21.69 -1.03 46.02
N GLN A 946 21.60 -0.97 44.68
CA GLN A 946 22.67 -1.35 43.73
C GLN A 946 22.24 -1.32 42.25
N ASN A 947 23.26 -1.19 41.41
CA ASN A 947 23.34 -0.73 40.03
C ASN A 947 23.08 -1.85 38.98
N THR A 948 22.70 -1.52 37.73
CA THR A 948 23.31 -1.97 36.45
C THR A 948 22.44 -1.70 35.20
N GLY A 949 23.05 -1.09 34.16
CA GLY A 949 22.87 -1.53 32.76
C GLY A 949 21.97 -0.75 31.79
N ASN A 950 22.61 0.14 31.01
CA ASN A 950 22.42 0.50 29.57
C ASN A 950 21.05 0.85 28.95
N GLY A 951 21.00 2.06 28.36
CA GLY A 951 20.12 2.47 27.25
C GLY A 951 19.56 3.90 27.40
N PRO A 952 19.64 4.80 26.40
CA PRO A 952 19.18 6.18 26.55
C PRO A 952 17.64 6.23 26.44
N SER A 953 16.99 6.18 27.60
CA SER A 953 15.54 6.25 27.75
C SER A 953 15.08 7.70 27.93
N ALA A 954 14.08 8.11 27.16
CA ALA A 954 13.31 9.34 27.39
C ALA A 954 12.73 9.36 28.82
N PRO A 955 12.59 10.53 29.48
CA PRO A 955 12.24 10.59 30.89
C PRO A 955 10.76 10.23 31.13
N GLN A 956 10.48 8.97 31.53
CA GLN A 956 9.25 8.59 32.21
C GLN A 956 9.37 8.94 33.70
N LYS A 957 8.67 9.99 34.16
CA LYS A 957 8.45 10.22 35.60
C LYS A 957 7.18 9.49 36.06
N GLN A 958 7.36 8.50 36.94
CA GLN A 958 6.32 7.92 37.78
C GLN A 958 5.74 8.99 38.73
N GLN A 959 4.41 9.12 38.79
CA GLN A 959 3.69 9.87 39.82
C GLN A 959 2.86 8.91 40.69
N SER A 960 3.04 9.00 42.01
CA SER A 960 2.22 8.32 43.03
C SER A 960 0.90 9.08 43.29
N PRO A 961 -0.21 8.40 43.63
CA PRO A 961 -1.48 9.04 43.94
C PRO A 961 -1.59 9.43 45.43
N GLY A 962 -1.74 10.72 45.71
CA GLY A 962 -2.14 11.29 47.00
C GLY A 962 -2.80 12.66 46.77
N SER A 963 -4.01 12.86 47.27
CA SER A 963 -4.80 14.09 47.10
C SER A 963 -4.16 15.28 47.83
N GLY A 964 -3.50 16.13 47.05
CA GLY A 964 -2.88 17.37 47.50
C GLY A 964 -2.29 18.03 46.28
N GLY A 965 -2.91 19.09 45.81
CA GLY A 965 -2.50 19.68 44.57
C GLY A 965 -1.19 20.42 44.80
N MET A 966 -0.13 20.02 44.11
CA MET A 966 1.09 20.81 43.89
C MET A 966 1.60 20.63 42.46
N THR A 967 2.00 21.72 41.81
CA THR A 967 2.68 21.63 40.52
C THR A 967 3.84 22.56 40.34
N LEU A 968 4.92 21.92 39.92
CA LEU A 968 6.25 22.46 39.81
C LEU A 968 6.85 21.86 38.56
N GLY A 969 7.40 22.70 37.72
CA GLY A 969 8.43 22.31 36.76
C GLY A 969 9.23 23.56 36.48
N PHE A 970 10.57 23.48 36.54
CA PHE A 970 11.53 24.34 35.83
C PHE A 970 12.87 23.58 35.66
N THR A 971 13.12 22.92 34.52
CA THR A 971 14.44 22.52 34.00
C THR A 971 14.74 23.32 32.73
N SER A 972 15.69 24.26 32.85
CA SER A 972 16.43 24.79 31.71
C SER A 972 17.81 24.13 31.71
N ASP A 973 18.15 23.41 30.66
CA ASP A 973 19.49 22.86 30.46
C ASP A 973 20.01 23.36 29.12
N SER A 974 21.25 23.84 29.11
CA SER A 974 21.97 24.18 27.90
C SER A 974 23.24 23.36 27.89
N ARG A 975 23.26 22.34 27.02
CA ARG A 975 24.47 21.57 26.79
C ARG A 975 25.10 22.08 25.50
N SER A 976 26.37 22.41 25.59
CA SER A 976 27.20 22.59 24.41
C SER A 976 28.19 21.46 24.33
N SER A 977 28.47 21.04 23.12
CA SER A 977 29.61 20.19 22.81
C SER A 977 30.28 20.76 21.56
N THR A 978 31.56 20.47 21.39
CA THR A 978 32.29 20.93 20.22
C THR A 978 32.62 19.73 19.36
N THR A 979 32.18 19.76 18.10
CA THR A 979 32.68 18.82 17.08
C THR A 979 33.99 19.38 16.57
N GLN A 980 35.09 18.77 17.02
CA GLN A 980 36.44 19.25 16.73
C GLN A 980 36.88 18.87 15.31
N SER A 981 37.66 19.76 14.69
CA SER A 981 38.43 19.45 13.50
C SER A 981 39.78 18.83 13.89
N ALA A 982 40.14 17.70 13.27
CA ALA A 982 41.39 17.01 13.61
C ALA A 982 42.05 16.31 12.42
N ILE A 983 43.36 16.17 12.48
CA ILE A 983 44.18 15.40 11.52
C ILE A 983 45.07 14.45 12.33
N SER A 984 45.12 13.17 11.95
CA SER A 984 46.07 12.21 12.53
C SER A 984 47.52 12.62 12.26
N ALA A 985 48.43 12.31 13.19
CA ALA A 985 49.85 12.63 13.06
C ALA A 985 50.46 12.05 11.76
N GLY A 986 51.23 12.88 11.04
CA GLY A 986 51.84 12.56 9.75
C GLY A 986 53.09 13.39 9.46
#